data_AF-A0A0A2VWH2-F1
#
_entry.id   AF-A0A0A2VWH2-F1
#
_cell.length_a   1.000
_cell.length_b   1.000
_cell.length_c   1.000
_cell.angle_alpha   90.00
_cell.angle_beta   90.00
_cell.angle_gamma   90.00
#
_symmetry.space_group_name_H-M   'P 1'
#
loop_
_entity.id
_entity.type
_entity.pdbx_description
1 polymer ?
#
loop_
_entity_poly.entity_id
_entity_poly.type
_entity_poly.pdbx_seq_one_letter_code
_entity_poly.pdbx_strand_id
1 'polypeptide(L)'
;MATIEPQPPESALDARVEDYLEDKLQSAADLDALDALLDTVDLQRTQLEAQLDAAVRELDLARRTTDDRHGLIQERIAEFRALQADIDERVRATAASDAPAEAIARLQWPMQKRKAVELARKYLVLLQDVERLRGEATVHLPGSPKAALEPYAQLKELALKLRGLPGSEELHLVSHVEAVTEKLWAEMKKIMSDELEAVLKKRGWPRVDPQSEMDDEWIVCVEKLVDIQMPEIIHSPEVVPLLPVDVMAHIFVAEFRFHFLSDKPTSKPQSMGSHCFPWFLSIIERWEDFFRDNLAPVLAAKFHDTPVAEKTVYADPVCALITSMLMVMREKVHAVAQEAVGNTPFLSTFIGQLINLDDTIRSRFSYDGGDAENGWSGLTTEVLAVHFEVWFEAERKFALERFETILEAPDARKIDYDYAVAGKMKPTFAAVRVADLLRTITTKYKRLRSLKHKVRFLTRIQLDILDGYHERLKGSLEAYQSMTSALGRTLHGTTKEQLAALEGLGALETLCKVIGSSDHIVNALTEWGDEEFFTELWDELQTASGSGNSSELDGEQDITSSSGHNGAIFDETIAAYSSRRKAAEEILVSTLADAQSKAFRAYTQRPQWTTIGDADTLDPSQLSITAELDLPLSKLKESFDFLHRALSGASYRRVWHGALDKLQDLLWNGVLMKHQFTTLGAVQFAHDGQALAAVIERHLPGGSSALEELREAMELLRLPITLPDEMSSGGGVTLGQASERAFTDNDAARALLEEMQLHSLTPANARQVLQRRVENNENTGW
;
A
#
# COMPACT_ATOMS: atom_id res chain seq x y z
N MET A 1 -65.53 55.02 36.74
CA MET A 1 -65.08 56.42 36.73
C MET A 1 -64.97 56.87 35.28
N ALA A 2 -66.10 57.31 34.71
CA ALA A 2 -66.10 58.19 33.56
C ALA A 2 -66.10 59.62 34.10
N THR A 3 -65.20 60.43 33.57
CA THR A 3 -64.95 61.83 33.91
C THR A 3 -66.16 62.71 33.55
N ILE A 4 -66.60 63.51 34.50
CA ILE A 4 -67.52 64.63 34.29
C ILE A 4 -66.65 65.83 33.90
N GLU A 5 -66.81 66.30 32.67
CA GLU A 5 -66.52 67.69 32.30
C GLU A 5 -67.85 68.46 32.25
N PRO A 6 -67.97 69.63 32.89
CA PRO A 6 -69.19 70.43 32.83
C PRO A 6 -69.23 71.34 31.59
N GLN A 7 -70.47 71.61 31.21
CA GLN A 7 -70.97 72.34 30.05
C GLN A 7 -70.41 73.75 29.85
N PRO A 8 -70.39 74.25 28.59
CA PRO A 8 -70.14 75.65 28.29
C PRO A 8 -71.36 76.53 28.64
N PRO A 9 -71.14 77.83 28.93
CA PRO A 9 -72.17 78.74 29.44
C PRO A 9 -73.25 79.05 28.39
N GLU A 10 -74.47 79.33 28.89
CA GLU A 10 -75.72 79.55 28.13
C GLU A 10 -75.65 80.57 26.97
N SER A 11 -74.62 81.42 26.92
CA SER A 11 -74.46 82.43 25.85
C SER A 11 -74.15 81.83 24.47
N ALA A 12 -73.66 80.59 24.40
CA ALA A 12 -73.25 79.97 23.13
C ALA A 12 -74.44 79.46 22.28
N LEU A 13 -75.61 79.24 22.90
CA LEU A 13 -76.82 78.82 22.19
C LEU A 13 -77.49 80.00 21.50
N ASP A 14 -77.57 81.16 22.16
CA ASP A 14 -78.13 82.39 21.58
C ASP A 14 -77.32 82.86 20.36
N ALA A 15 -75.98 82.86 20.45
CA ALA A 15 -75.11 83.29 19.36
C ALA A 15 -75.28 82.46 18.07
N ARG A 16 -75.57 81.15 18.20
CA ARG A 16 -75.78 80.26 17.03
C ARG A 16 -77.14 80.46 16.37
N VAL A 17 -78.14 80.87 17.12
CA VAL A 17 -79.47 81.20 16.59
C VAL A 17 -79.41 82.57 15.91
N GLU A 18 -78.68 83.52 16.51
CA GLU A 18 -78.46 84.86 15.94
C GLU A 18 -77.67 84.79 14.63
N ASP A 19 -76.54 84.07 14.58
CA ASP A 19 -75.75 83.83 13.35
C ASP A 19 -76.59 83.17 12.24
N TYR A 20 -77.46 82.22 12.62
CA TYR A 20 -78.31 81.50 11.65
C TYR A 20 -79.42 82.39 11.08
N LEU A 21 -79.98 83.29 11.90
CA LEU A 21 -80.99 84.26 11.46
C LEU A 21 -80.34 85.37 10.61
N GLU A 22 -79.14 85.85 10.96
CA GLU A 22 -78.38 86.82 10.17
C GLU A 22 -77.91 86.26 8.82
N ASP A 23 -77.54 84.97 8.73
CA ASP A 23 -77.21 84.31 7.45
C ASP A 23 -78.42 84.18 6.52
N LYS A 24 -79.62 83.97 7.08
CA LYS A 24 -80.83 83.66 6.32
C LYS A 24 -81.72 84.86 5.99
N LEU A 25 -81.56 85.99 6.69
CA LEU A 25 -82.36 87.21 6.50
C LEU A 25 -81.44 88.40 6.18
N GLN A 26 -80.88 88.43 4.97
CA GLN A 26 -79.89 89.44 4.55
C GLN A 26 -80.51 90.70 3.92
N SER A 27 -81.77 90.62 3.48
CA SER A 27 -82.49 91.72 2.83
C SER A 27 -83.98 91.73 3.19
N ALA A 28 -84.65 92.88 3.00
CA ALA A 28 -86.09 93.01 3.24
C ALA A 28 -86.96 92.11 2.35
N ALA A 29 -86.42 91.55 1.25
CA ALA A 29 -87.10 90.58 0.40
C ALA A 29 -87.06 89.15 0.98
N ASP A 30 -86.18 88.86 1.94
CA ASP A 30 -86.03 87.53 2.54
C ASP A 30 -87.08 87.23 3.63
N LEU A 31 -87.89 88.23 4.02
CA LEU A 31 -89.04 88.06 4.90
C LEU A 31 -90.16 87.22 4.27
N ASP A 32 -90.25 87.18 2.93
CA ASP A 32 -91.22 86.34 2.22
C ASP A 32 -90.87 84.83 2.33
N ALA A 33 -89.65 84.48 2.75
CA ALA A 33 -89.18 83.10 2.93
C ALA A 33 -89.30 82.56 4.37
N LEU A 34 -89.82 83.38 5.30
CA LEU A 34 -89.86 83.06 6.73
C LEU A 34 -90.76 81.84 7.05
N ASP A 35 -91.90 81.72 6.36
CA ASP A 35 -92.85 80.62 6.55
C ASP A 35 -92.22 79.27 6.15
N ALA A 36 -91.47 79.23 5.06
CA ALA A 36 -90.77 78.02 4.62
C ALA A 36 -89.65 77.59 5.58
N LEU A 37 -89.03 78.56 6.27
CA LEU A 37 -87.99 78.31 7.25
C LEU A 37 -88.59 77.77 8.57
N LEU A 38 -89.74 78.29 8.99
CA LEU A 38 -90.54 77.76 10.09
C LEU A 38 -90.99 76.32 9.82
N ASP A 39 -91.51 76.03 8.62
CA ASP A 39 -91.91 74.67 8.23
C ASP A 39 -90.73 73.68 8.32
N THR A 40 -89.53 74.12 7.93
CA THR A 40 -88.32 73.29 7.98
C THR A 40 -87.89 73.01 9.43
N VAL A 41 -87.98 74.01 10.30
CA VAL A 41 -87.69 73.87 11.73
C VAL A 41 -88.73 72.98 12.42
N ASP A 42 -90.01 73.13 12.09
CA ASP A 42 -91.09 72.29 12.64
C ASP A 42 -90.96 70.83 12.19
N LEU A 43 -90.55 70.59 10.93
CA LEU A 43 -90.24 69.25 10.43
C LEU A 43 -89.06 68.61 11.18
N GLN A 44 -87.99 69.38 11.43
CA GLN A 44 -86.85 68.91 12.20
C GLN A 44 -87.22 68.63 13.66
N ARG A 45 -88.08 69.47 14.25
CA ARG A 45 -88.60 69.27 15.61
C ARG A 45 -89.45 68.01 15.71
N THR A 46 -90.34 67.76 14.75
CA THR A 46 -91.15 66.52 14.75
C THR A 46 -90.30 65.27 14.56
N GLN A 47 -89.24 65.32 13.74
CA GLN A 47 -88.29 64.22 13.61
C GLN A 47 -87.53 63.94 14.91
N LEU A 48 -87.08 64.99 15.61
CA LEU A 48 -86.39 64.85 16.90
C LEU A 48 -87.33 64.35 18.00
N GLU A 49 -88.58 64.81 18.04
CA GLU A 49 -89.60 64.32 18.97
C GLU A 49 -89.88 62.81 18.73
N ALA A 50 -90.00 62.39 17.46
CA ALA A 50 -90.19 60.98 17.13
C ALA A 50 -88.99 60.09 17.50
N GLN A 51 -87.76 60.62 17.34
CA GLN A 51 -86.53 59.93 17.75
C GLN A 51 -86.41 59.85 19.29
N LEU A 52 -86.82 60.89 20.00
CA LEU A 52 -86.84 60.91 21.46
C LEU A 52 -87.85 59.90 22.01
N ASP A 53 -89.06 59.85 21.45
CA ASP A 53 -90.08 58.86 21.83
C ASP A 53 -89.63 57.41 21.59
N ALA A 54 -88.93 57.16 20.47
CA ALA A 54 -88.35 55.86 20.19
C ALA A 54 -87.25 55.50 21.22
N ALA A 55 -86.37 56.45 21.54
CA ALA A 55 -85.31 56.27 22.53
C ALA A 55 -85.87 56.07 23.95
N VAL A 56 -86.94 56.76 24.34
CA VAL A 56 -87.63 56.58 25.62
C VAL A 56 -88.25 55.19 25.72
N ARG A 57 -88.90 54.71 24.64
CA ARG A 57 -89.43 53.33 24.61
C ARG A 57 -88.33 52.28 24.70
N GLU A 58 -87.21 52.46 24.00
CA GLU A 58 -86.06 51.55 24.11
C GLU A 58 -85.44 51.57 25.50
N LEU A 59 -85.38 52.74 26.15
CA LEU A 59 -84.85 52.88 27.50
C LEU A 59 -85.77 52.26 28.57
N ASP A 60 -87.09 52.37 28.42
CA ASP A 60 -88.05 51.69 29.29
C ASP A 60 -88.05 50.18 29.09
N LEU A 61 -87.90 49.71 27.84
CA LEU A 61 -87.74 48.29 27.54
C LEU A 61 -86.43 47.76 28.15
N ALA A 62 -85.34 48.52 28.01
CA ALA A 62 -84.04 48.21 28.61
C ALA A 62 -84.12 48.17 30.14
N ARG A 63 -84.78 49.14 30.79
CA ARG A 63 -84.98 49.17 32.25
C ARG A 63 -85.77 47.96 32.74
N ARG A 64 -86.89 47.62 32.09
CA ARG A 64 -87.68 46.42 32.45
C ARG A 64 -86.86 45.14 32.29
N THR A 65 -86.11 44.98 31.19
CA THR A 65 -85.19 43.81 31.06
C THR A 65 -84.04 43.82 32.07
N THR A 66 -83.65 44.98 32.59
CA THR A 66 -82.58 45.08 33.60
C THR A 66 -83.10 44.77 35.00
N ASP A 67 -84.33 45.19 35.31
CA ASP A 67 -85.03 44.84 36.57
C ASP A 67 -85.42 43.36 36.58
N ASP A 68 -85.92 42.82 35.47
CA ASP A 68 -86.18 41.38 35.32
C ASP A 68 -84.88 40.58 35.44
N ARG A 69 -83.76 41.05 34.85
CA ARG A 69 -82.43 40.45 35.05
C ARG A 69 -81.94 40.60 36.48
N HIS A 70 -82.20 41.70 37.18
CA HIS A 70 -81.82 41.86 38.59
C HIS A 70 -82.62 40.93 39.50
N GLY A 71 -83.92 40.75 39.24
CA GLY A 71 -84.77 39.77 39.90
C GLY A 71 -84.25 38.34 39.66
N LEU A 72 -84.01 37.97 38.40
CA LEU A 72 -83.46 36.67 38.02
C LEU A 72 -82.08 36.43 38.61
N ILE A 73 -81.22 37.47 38.69
CA ILE A 73 -79.88 37.37 39.28
C ILE A 73 -79.97 37.26 40.81
N GLN A 74 -80.86 37.97 41.49
CA GLN A 74 -81.06 37.78 42.93
C GLN A 74 -81.64 36.42 43.26
N GLU A 75 -82.57 35.92 42.45
CA GLU A 75 -83.11 34.57 42.56
C GLU A 75 -82.00 33.54 42.30
N ARG A 76 -81.17 33.73 41.27
CA ARG A 76 -79.97 32.90 41.03
C ARG A 76 -78.93 32.99 42.14
N ILE A 77 -78.77 34.14 42.80
CA ILE A 77 -77.84 34.32 43.92
C ILE A 77 -78.40 33.65 45.17
N ALA A 78 -79.72 33.70 45.39
CA ALA A 78 -80.39 32.98 46.47
C ALA A 78 -80.33 31.47 46.23
N GLU A 79 -80.60 31.01 45.01
CA GLU A 79 -80.40 29.62 44.58
C GLU A 79 -78.93 29.22 44.72
N PHE A 80 -77.98 30.06 44.32
CA PHE A 80 -76.56 29.76 44.44
C PHE A 80 -76.11 29.71 45.91
N ARG A 81 -76.61 30.60 46.77
CA ARG A 81 -76.33 30.56 48.22
C ARG A 81 -76.99 29.35 48.89
N ALA A 82 -78.19 28.96 48.46
CA ALA A 82 -78.85 27.74 48.91
C ALA A 82 -78.10 26.49 48.42
N LEU A 83 -77.64 26.49 47.16
CA LEU A 83 -76.81 25.44 46.59
C LEU A 83 -75.45 25.37 47.29
N GLN A 84 -74.88 26.51 47.67
CA GLN A 84 -73.60 26.58 48.36
C GLN A 84 -73.73 26.18 49.84
N ALA A 85 -74.88 26.44 50.48
CA ALA A 85 -75.21 25.90 51.79
C ALA A 85 -75.45 24.37 51.73
N ASP A 86 -76.17 23.87 50.71
CA ASP A 86 -76.35 22.42 50.44
C ASP A 86 -75.02 21.76 50.08
N ILE A 87 -74.15 22.41 49.32
CA ILE A 87 -72.81 21.93 49.00
C ILE A 87 -71.91 21.98 50.24
N ASP A 88 -71.95 23.01 51.06
CA ASP A 88 -71.15 23.08 52.29
C ASP A 88 -71.66 22.08 53.33
N GLU A 89 -72.96 21.81 53.40
CA GLU A 89 -73.56 20.76 54.22
C GLU A 89 -73.25 19.36 53.68
N ARG A 90 -73.33 19.15 52.36
CA ARG A 90 -72.87 17.93 51.68
C ARG A 90 -71.38 17.74 51.82
N VAL A 91 -70.55 18.76 51.72
CA VAL A 91 -69.09 18.67 51.89
C VAL A 91 -68.75 18.40 53.34
N ARG A 92 -69.48 18.96 54.33
CA ARG A 92 -69.35 18.56 55.74
C ARG A 92 -69.81 17.11 55.98
N ALA A 93 -70.88 16.67 55.32
CA ALA A 93 -71.39 15.31 55.39
C ALA A 93 -70.51 14.29 54.63
N THR A 94 -69.84 14.71 53.56
CA THR A 94 -68.94 13.90 52.71
C THR A 94 -67.51 13.88 53.27
N ALA A 95 -67.08 14.94 53.96
CA ALA A 95 -65.85 14.93 54.76
C ALA A 95 -66.01 14.12 56.06
N ALA A 96 -67.25 13.91 56.53
CA ALA A 96 -67.58 13.01 57.63
C ALA A 96 -68.01 11.60 57.18
N SER A 97 -68.04 11.30 55.86
CA SER A 97 -68.45 10.00 55.32
C SER A 97 -67.59 9.57 54.12
N ASP A 98 -66.77 8.53 54.30
CA ASP A 98 -65.83 7.97 53.32
C ASP A 98 -66.46 7.40 52.03
N ALA A 99 -67.78 7.42 51.86
CA ALA A 99 -68.51 6.62 50.85
C ALA A 99 -68.17 6.87 49.35
N PRO A 100 -67.90 8.10 48.84
CA PRO A 100 -67.62 8.30 47.42
C PRO A 100 -66.19 7.93 47.02
N ALA A 101 -65.22 8.17 47.90
CA ALA A 101 -63.84 7.69 47.74
C ALA A 101 -63.80 6.15 47.82
N GLU A 102 -64.60 5.56 48.72
CA GLU A 102 -64.77 4.12 48.83
C GLU A 102 -65.43 3.50 47.57
N ALA A 103 -66.36 4.20 46.91
CA ALA A 103 -67.00 3.75 45.67
C ALA A 103 -66.05 3.79 44.44
N ILE A 104 -65.23 4.84 44.30
CA ILE A 104 -64.20 4.93 43.26
C ILE A 104 -63.09 3.91 43.52
N ALA A 105 -62.65 3.73 44.77
CA ALA A 105 -61.72 2.67 45.16
C ALA A 105 -62.31 1.26 44.90
N ARG A 106 -63.62 1.05 45.19
CA ARG A 106 -64.35 -0.19 44.87
C ARG A 106 -64.48 -0.44 43.37
N LEU A 107 -64.50 0.58 42.51
CA LEU A 107 -64.61 0.44 41.04
C LEU A 107 -63.25 0.41 40.32
N GLN A 108 -62.20 1.00 40.89
CA GLN A 108 -60.84 0.93 40.37
C GLN A 108 -60.36 -0.52 40.26
N TRP A 109 -60.59 -1.34 41.28
CA TRP A 109 -60.17 -2.74 41.26
C TRP A 109 -60.88 -3.57 40.17
N PRO A 110 -62.21 -3.52 40.00
CA PRO A 110 -62.90 -4.12 38.85
C PRO A 110 -62.46 -3.58 37.49
N MET A 111 -62.17 -2.28 37.36
CA MET A 111 -61.70 -1.69 36.11
C MET A 111 -60.27 -2.13 35.77
N GLN A 112 -59.36 -2.17 36.75
CA GLN A 112 -58.02 -2.73 36.61
C GLN A 112 -58.10 -4.23 36.29
N LYS A 113 -58.98 -4.97 36.96
CA LYS A 113 -59.24 -6.39 36.66
C LYS A 113 -59.78 -6.58 35.24
N ARG A 114 -60.70 -5.74 34.77
CA ARG A 114 -61.20 -5.78 33.38
C ARG A 114 -60.11 -5.44 32.37
N LYS A 115 -59.28 -4.41 32.62
CA LYS A 115 -58.12 -4.08 31.77
C LYS A 115 -57.09 -5.22 31.75
N ALA A 116 -56.80 -5.82 32.90
CA ALA A 116 -55.90 -6.97 33.02
C ALA A 116 -56.46 -8.19 32.28
N VAL A 117 -57.77 -8.47 32.38
CA VAL A 117 -58.43 -9.53 31.62
C VAL A 117 -58.44 -9.24 30.12
N GLU A 118 -58.63 -8.00 29.71
CA GLU A 118 -58.58 -7.63 28.28
C GLU A 118 -57.16 -7.74 27.72
N LEU A 119 -56.14 -7.34 28.49
CA LEU A 119 -54.73 -7.51 28.14
C LEU A 119 -54.35 -9.00 28.09
N ALA A 120 -54.75 -9.78 29.09
CA ALA A 120 -54.55 -11.23 29.10
C ALA A 120 -55.25 -11.91 27.92
N ARG A 121 -56.45 -11.46 27.55
CA ARG A 121 -57.15 -11.94 26.35
C ARG A 121 -56.36 -11.62 25.08
N LYS A 122 -55.87 -10.38 24.92
CA LYS A 122 -55.05 -9.98 23.76
C LYS A 122 -53.74 -10.77 23.70
N TYR A 123 -53.11 -11.01 24.84
CA TYR A 123 -51.91 -11.83 24.99
C TYR A 123 -52.17 -13.29 24.56
N LEU A 124 -53.27 -13.90 25.03
CA LEU A 124 -53.64 -15.27 24.66
C LEU A 124 -54.00 -15.39 23.17
N VAL A 125 -54.68 -14.40 22.60
CA VAL A 125 -54.96 -14.35 21.15
C VAL A 125 -53.65 -14.31 20.38
N LEU A 126 -52.68 -13.50 20.80
CA LEU A 126 -51.38 -13.45 20.13
C LEU A 126 -50.64 -14.79 20.21
N LEU A 127 -50.64 -15.46 21.36
CA LEU A 127 -50.06 -16.81 21.48
C LEU A 127 -50.78 -17.83 20.60
N GLN A 128 -52.11 -17.73 20.51
CA GLN A 128 -52.90 -18.58 19.63
C GLN A 128 -52.55 -18.32 18.15
N ASP A 129 -52.34 -17.07 17.75
CA ASP A 129 -51.93 -16.71 16.39
C ASP A 129 -50.52 -17.22 16.08
N VAL A 130 -49.58 -17.12 17.03
CA VAL A 130 -48.23 -17.68 16.91
C VAL A 130 -48.26 -19.20 16.72
N GLU A 131 -49.06 -19.90 17.52
CA GLU A 131 -49.22 -21.36 17.41
C GLU A 131 -49.92 -21.76 16.10
N ARG A 132 -50.93 -20.97 15.68
CA ARG A 132 -51.63 -21.18 14.41
C ARG A 132 -50.68 -21.02 13.22
N LEU A 133 -49.90 -19.95 13.15
CA LEU A 133 -48.91 -19.71 12.09
C LEU A 133 -47.85 -20.81 12.06
N ARG A 134 -47.39 -21.28 13.23
CA ARG A 134 -46.50 -22.45 13.32
C ARG A 134 -47.16 -23.69 12.73
N GLY A 135 -48.39 -23.98 13.13
CA GLY A 135 -49.14 -25.13 12.61
C GLY A 135 -49.36 -25.07 11.10
N GLU A 136 -49.73 -23.90 10.57
CA GLU A 136 -49.92 -23.65 9.14
C GLU A 136 -48.63 -23.90 8.35
N ALA A 137 -47.48 -23.39 8.84
CA ALA A 137 -46.18 -23.64 8.23
C ALA A 137 -45.85 -25.14 8.17
N THR A 138 -46.05 -25.87 9.27
CA THR A 138 -45.73 -27.30 9.35
C THR A 138 -46.62 -28.16 8.46
N VAL A 139 -47.90 -27.80 8.27
CA VAL A 139 -48.83 -28.56 7.41
C VAL A 139 -48.40 -28.56 5.94
N HIS A 140 -47.74 -27.50 5.48
CA HIS A 140 -47.24 -27.42 4.11
C HIS A 140 -46.01 -28.31 3.85
N LEU A 141 -45.33 -28.81 4.88
CA LEU A 141 -44.13 -29.62 4.75
C LEU A 141 -44.44 -31.13 4.79
N PRO A 142 -43.77 -31.97 3.98
CA PRO A 142 -42.71 -31.65 3.01
C PRO A 142 -43.21 -31.31 1.60
N GLY A 143 -44.53 -31.18 1.39
CA GLY A 143 -45.12 -31.07 0.06
C GLY A 143 -44.78 -29.76 -0.68
N SER A 144 -44.91 -28.61 -0.01
CA SER A 144 -44.70 -27.28 -0.61
C SER A 144 -43.91 -26.37 0.34
N PRO A 145 -42.57 -26.38 0.26
CA PRO A 145 -41.73 -25.53 1.11
C PRO A 145 -41.98 -24.04 0.91
N LYS A 146 -42.25 -23.60 -0.33
CA LYS A 146 -42.60 -22.20 -0.63
C LYS A 146 -43.87 -21.75 0.09
N ALA A 147 -44.88 -22.62 0.19
CA ALA A 147 -46.10 -22.31 0.94
C ALA A 147 -45.86 -22.25 2.45
N ALA A 148 -44.87 -22.99 2.98
CA ALA A 148 -44.48 -22.91 4.39
C ALA A 148 -43.74 -21.61 4.74
N LEU A 149 -43.09 -20.96 3.76
CA LEU A 149 -42.37 -19.70 3.97
C LEU A 149 -43.29 -18.51 4.27
N GLU A 150 -44.52 -18.49 3.75
CA GLU A 150 -45.48 -17.40 3.98
C GLU A 150 -45.89 -17.28 5.47
N PRO A 151 -46.43 -18.32 6.14
CA PRO A 151 -46.74 -18.25 7.56
C PRO A 151 -45.50 -18.05 8.43
N TYR A 152 -44.34 -18.58 8.02
CA TYR A 152 -43.07 -18.29 8.67
C TYR A 152 -42.68 -16.81 8.58
N ALA A 153 -42.80 -16.19 7.41
CA ALA A 153 -42.48 -14.78 7.20
C ALA A 153 -43.40 -13.87 8.04
N GLN A 154 -44.70 -14.19 8.12
CA GLN A 154 -45.64 -13.49 8.99
C GLN A 154 -45.24 -13.59 10.46
N LEU A 155 -44.80 -14.78 10.90
CA LEU A 155 -44.33 -14.98 12.27
C LEU A 155 -43.02 -14.20 12.56
N LYS A 156 -42.09 -14.17 11.61
CA LYS A 156 -40.85 -13.38 11.71
C LYS A 156 -41.11 -11.88 11.73
N GLU A 157 -42.03 -11.39 10.90
CA GLU A 157 -42.46 -9.98 10.90
C GLU A 157 -43.12 -9.62 12.24
N LEU A 158 -43.93 -10.52 12.80
CA LEU A 158 -44.52 -10.34 14.11
C LEU A 158 -43.45 -10.23 15.20
N ALA A 159 -42.44 -11.11 15.19
CA ALA A 159 -41.32 -11.06 16.13
C ALA A 159 -40.58 -9.70 16.05
N LEU A 160 -40.28 -9.23 14.83
CA LEU A 160 -39.61 -7.94 14.60
C LEU A 160 -40.46 -6.75 15.09
N LYS A 161 -41.77 -6.75 14.80
CA LYS A 161 -42.70 -5.72 15.27
C LYS A 161 -42.78 -5.67 16.79
N LEU A 162 -42.83 -6.83 17.45
CA LEU A 162 -42.88 -6.94 18.91
C LEU A 162 -41.59 -6.46 19.57
N ARG A 163 -40.43 -6.76 18.98
CA ARG A 163 -39.12 -6.26 19.43
C ARG A 163 -39.03 -4.74 19.35
N GLY A 164 -39.54 -4.14 18.27
CA GLY A 164 -39.47 -2.69 18.02
C GLY A 164 -40.36 -1.81 18.91
N LEU A 165 -41.18 -2.39 19.80
CA LEU A 165 -42.03 -1.63 20.72
C LEU A 165 -41.24 -1.17 21.97
N PRO A 166 -41.43 0.08 22.44
CA PRO A 166 -40.75 0.55 23.65
C PRO A 166 -41.23 -0.24 24.89
N GLY A 167 -40.28 -0.78 25.67
CA GLY A 167 -40.54 -1.64 26.84
C GLY A 167 -40.68 -3.15 26.52
N SER A 168 -40.29 -3.58 25.32
CA SER A 168 -40.36 -4.97 24.85
C SER A 168 -39.39 -5.94 25.56
N GLU A 169 -38.29 -5.44 26.12
CA GLU A 169 -37.23 -6.25 26.74
C GLU A 169 -37.68 -7.00 28.01
N GLU A 170 -38.74 -6.54 28.68
CA GLU A 170 -39.25 -7.14 29.92
C GLU A 170 -40.41 -8.14 29.67
N LEU A 171 -40.83 -8.34 28.41
CA LEU A 171 -41.98 -9.16 28.06
C LEU A 171 -41.56 -10.57 27.62
N HIS A 172 -41.90 -11.58 28.43
CA HIS A 172 -41.76 -13.01 28.07
C HIS A 172 -42.41 -13.40 26.73
N LEU A 173 -43.35 -12.60 26.25
CA LEU A 173 -43.99 -12.81 24.95
C LEU A 173 -43.02 -12.64 23.80
N VAL A 174 -42.16 -11.62 23.84
CA VAL A 174 -41.22 -11.30 22.76
C VAL A 174 -40.21 -12.44 22.62
N SER A 175 -39.59 -12.84 23.73
CA SER A 175 -38.66 -13.97 23.75
C SER A 175 -39.33 -15.29 23.36
N HIS A 176 -40.61 -15.50 23.72
CA HIS A 176 -41.36 -16.67 23.28
C HIS A 176 -41.60 -16.68 21.76
N VAL A 177 -42.07 -15.57 21.16
CA VAL A 177 -42.33 -15.51 19.72
C VAL A 177 -41.02 -15.68 18.94
N GLU A 178 -39.93 -15.07 19.38
CA GLU A 178 -38.60 -15.24 18.79
C GLU A 178 -38.14 -16.71 18.86
N ALA A 179 -38.20 -17.33 20.03
CA ALA A 179 -37.83 -18.73 20.21
C ALA A 179 -38.69 -19.68 19.35
N VAL A 180 -40.01 -19.41 19.24
CA VAL A 180 -40.90 -20.20 18.36
C VAL A 180 -40.53 -20.00 16.90
N THR A 181 -40.19 -18.78 16.48
CA THR A 181 -39.77 -18.48 15.10
C THR A 181 -38.46 -19.18 14.74
N GLU A 182 -37.45 -19.11 15.60
CA GLU A 182 -36.16 -19.77 15.41
C GLU A 182 -36.31 -21.30 15.41
N LYS A 183 -37.10 -21.84 16.34
CA LYS A 183 -37.38 -23.27 16.42
C LYS A 183 -38.12 -23.77 15.19
N LEU A 184 -39.16 -23.05 14.74
CA LEU A 184 -39.89 -23.39 13.52
C LEU A 184 -38.93 -23.39 12.33
N TRP A 185 -38.07 -22.38 12.19
CA TRP A 185 -37.09 -22.34 11.11
C TRP A 185 -36.15 -23.56 11.11
N ALA A 186 -35.63 -23.93 12.28
CA ALA A 186 -34.78 -25.11 12.43
C ALA A 186 -35.53 -26.41 12.12
N GLU A 187 -36.78 -26.54 12.55
CA GLU A 187 -37.65 -27.67 12.24
C GLU A 187 -37.94 -27.77 10.75
N MET A 188 -38.26 -26.66 10.09
CA MET A 188 -38.50 -26.59 8.65
C MET A 188 -37.28 -27.07 7.85
N LYS A 189 -36.08 -26.55 8.17
CA LYS A 189 -34.83 -27.00 7.53
C LYS A 189 -34.58 -28.48 7.78
N LYS A 190 -34.74 -28.94 9.02
CA LYS A 190 -34.55 -30.34 9.39
C LYS A 190 -35.47 -31.29 8.62
N ILE A 191 -36.77 -31.01 8.55
CA ILE A 191 -37.73 -31.87 7.84
C ILE A 191 -37.33 -32.02 6.37
N MET A 192 -36.87 -30.93 5.73
CA MET A 192 -36.45 -30.97 4.32
C MET A 192 -35.12 -31.70 4.14
N SER A 193 -34.17 -31.48 5.05
CA SER A 193 -32.88 -32.19 5.04
C SER A 193 -33.06 -33.69 5.25
N ASP A 194 -33.95 -34.09 6.16
CA ASP A 194 -34.29 -35.50 6.43
C ASP A 194 -34.92 -36.18 5.18
N GLU A 195 -35.70 -35.45 4.38
CA GLU A 195 -36.27 -35.95 3.11
C GLU A 195 -35.16 -36.26 2.09
N LEU A 196 -34.22 -35.34 1.90
CA LEU A 196 -33.07 -35.57 1.02
C LEU A 196 -32.17 -36.69 1.55
N GLU A 197 -31.87 -36.73 2.86
CA GLU A 197 -31.04 -37.78 3.46
C GLU A 197 -31.64 -39.18 3.26
N ALA A 198 -32.97 -39.31 3.35
CA ALA A 198 -33.65 -40.57 3.06
C ALA A 198 -33.45 -41.01 1.59
N VAL A 199 -33.51 -40.07 0.63
CA VAL A 199 -33.24 -40.34 -0.78
C VAL A 199 -31.77 -40.74 -1.00
N LEU A 200 -30.83 -39.99 -0.43
CA LEU A 200 -29.39 -40.27 -0.49
C LEU A 200 -29.08 -41.68 0.02
N LYS A 201 -29.66 -42.07 1.15
CA LYS A 201 -29.51 -43.42 1.72
C LYS A 201 -30.09 -44.51 0.82
N LYS A 202 -31.27 -44.27 0.23
CA LYS A 202 -31.93 -45.20 -0.70
C LYS A 202 -31.11 -45.42 -1.98
N ARG A 203 -30.41 -44.38 -2.46
CA ARG A 203 -29.53 -44.45 -3.64
C ARG A 203 -28.09 -44.87 -3.33
N GLY A 204 -27.75 -45.02 -2.05
CA GLY A 204 -26.42 -45.44 -1.62
C GLY A 204 -25.35 -44.37 -1.78
N TRP A 205 -25.70 -43.09 -1.76
CA TRP A 205 -24.74 -41.98 -1.74
C TRP A 205 -23.75 -42.14 -0.57
N PRO A 206 -22.43 -41.92 -0.76
CA PRO A 206 -21.73 -41.48 -1.97
C PRO A 206 -21.09 -42.64 -2.76
N ARG A 207 -21.65 -43.85 -2.74
CA ARG A 207 -21.13 -45.03 -3.48
C ARG A 207 -21.69 -45.17 -4.90
N VAL A 208 -22.40 -44.15 -5.36
CA VAL A 208 -22.89 -44.05 -6.73
C VAL A 208 -21.72 -43.84 -7.70
N ASP A 209 -21.92 -44.18 -8.97
CA ASP A 209 -20.96 -43.87 -10.02
C ASP A 209 -20.90 -42.33 -10.20
N PRO A 210 -19.72 -41.68 -10.13
CA PRO A 210 -19.60 -40.25 -10.40
C PRO A 210 -20.12 -39.80 -11.77
N GLN A 211 -20.27 -40.72 -12.74
CA GLN A 211 -20.86 -40.42 -14.06
C GLN A 211 -22.38 -40.65 -14.11
N SER A 212 -23.01 -41.02 -13.00
CA SER A 212 -24.46 -41.27 -12.96
C SER A 212 -25.28 -39.98 -12.88
N GLU A 213 -26.48 -40.03 -13.42
CA GLU A 213 -27.46 -38.96 -13.34
C GLU A 213 -28.34 -39.11 -12.08
N MET A 214 -28.72 -37.98 -11.48
CA MET A 214 -29.72 -37.89 -10.43
C MET A 214 -31.11 -38.04 -11.04
N ASP A 215 -31.95 -38.86 -10.41
CA ASP A 215 -33.35 -38.99 -10.83
C ASP A 215 -34.22 -37.82 -10.33
N ASP A 216 -35.43 -37.72 -10.90
CA ASP A 216 -36.37 -36.65 -10.59
C ASP A 216 -36.72 -36.57 -9.09
N GLU A 217 -36.79 -37.70 -8.37
CA GLU A 217 -37.07 -37.74 -6.93
C GLU A 217 -35.96 -37.02 -6.14
N TRP A 218 -34.71 -37.26 -6.53
CA TRP A 218 -33.55 -36.60 -5.93
C TRP A 218 -33.51 -35.10 -6.27
N ILE A 219 -33.65 -34.75 -7.54
CA ILE A 219 -33.63 -33.35 -7.99
C ILE A 219 -34.72 -32.53 -7.30
N VAL A 220 -35.95 -33.08 -7.18
CA VAL A 220 -37.05 -32.40 -6.48
C VAL A 220 -36.72 -32.12 -5.00
N CYS A 221 -36.04 -33.04 -4.31
CA CYS A 221 -35.62 -32.81 -2.92
C CYS A 221 -34.58 -31.68 -2.82
N VAL A 222 -33.66 -31.61 -3.79
CA VAL A 222 -32.68 -30.51 -3.88
C VAL A 222 -33.41 -29.18 -4.14
N GLU A 223 -34.33 -29.13 -5.09
CA GLU A 223 -35.12 -27.95 -5.41
C GLU A 223 -35.90 -27.41 -4.20
N LYS A 224 -36.54 -28.31 -3.45
CA LYS A 224 -37.28 -27.98 -2.22
C LYS A 224 -36.38 -27.33 -1.16
N LEU A 225 -35.16 -27.84 -1.00
CA LEU A 225 -34.18 -27.30 -0.07
C LEU A 225 -33.63 -25.93 -0.53
N VAL A 226 -33.41 -25.73 -1.82
CA VAL A 226 -33.06 -24.40 -2.35
C VAL A 226 -34.22 -23.42 -2.13
N ASP A 227 -35.45 -23.84 -2.42
CA ASP A 227 -36.64 -23.00 -2.27
C ASP A 227 -36.84 -22.55 -0.82
N ILE A 228 -36.66 -23.44 0.16
CA ILE A 228 -36.80 -23.09 1.57
C ILE A 228 -35.67 -22.17 2.04
N GLN A 229 -34.45 -22.32 1.51
CA GLN A 229 -33.30 -21.52 1.89
C GLN A 229 -33.26 -20.14 1.22
N MET A 230 -34.00 -19.93 0.14
CA MET A 230 -33.94 -18.71 -0.69
C MET A 230 -33.94 -17.39 0.11
N PRO A 231 -34.75 -17.21 1.19
CA PRO A 231 -34.70 -16.00 1.99
C PRO A 231 -33.34 -15.75 2.69
N GLU A 232 -32.64 -16.79 3.16
CA GLU A 232 -31.30 -16.67 3.74
C GLU A 232 -30.28 -16.26 2.69
N ILE A 233 -30.34 -16.86 1.50
CA ILE A 233 -29.38 -16.62 0.41
C ILE A 233 -29.45 -15.17 -0.10
N ILE A 234 -30.66 -14.64 -0.30
CA ILE A 234 -30.87 -13.31 -0.89
C ILE A 234 -30.56 -12.18 0.10
N HIS A 235 -30.88 -12.37 1.39
CA HIS A 235 -30.82 -11.28 2.37
C HIS A 235 -29.59 -11.33 3.28
N SER A 236 -28.81 -12.42 3.24
CA SER A 236 -27.57 -12.51 4.02
C SER A 236 -26.49 -11.58 3.45
N PRO A 237 -25.81 -10.78 4.29
CA PRO A 237 -24.65 -10.01 3.86
C PRO A 237 -23.44 -10.90 3.57
N GLU A 238 -23.38 -12.09 4.18
CA GLU A 238 -22.30 -13.07 4.03
C GLU A 238 -22.75 -14.27 3.19
N VAL A 239 -21.78 -14.99 2.63
CA VAL A 239 -22.04 -16.24 1.90
C VAL A 239 -22.54 -17.31 2.87
N VAL A 240 -23.67 -17.94 2.53
CA VAL A 240 -24.28 -19.02 3.31
C VAL A 240 -24.15 -20.32 2.51
N PRO A 241 -23.63 -21.42 3.07
CA PRO A 241 -23.55 -22.70 2.36
C PRO A 241 -24.93 -23.19 1.90
N LEU A 242 -25.04 -23.78 0.70
CA LEU A 242 -26.31 -24.30 0.20
C LEU A 242 -26.74 -25.55 0.97
N LEU A 243 -27.91 -25.53 1.61
CA LEU A 243 -28.46 -26.65 2.37
C LEU A 243 -28.46 -28.00 1.64
N PRO A 244 -28.89 -28.11 0.35
CA PRO A 244 -28.85 -29.41 -0.32
C PRO A 244 -27.43 -29.93 -0.49
N VAL A 245 -26.46 -29.03 -0.71
CA VAL A 245 -25.05 -29.39 -0.83
C VAL A 245 -24.45 -29.75 0.53
N ASP A 246 -24.79 -29.04 1.59
CA ASP A 246 -24.41 -29.38 2.97
C ASP A 246 -24.88 -30.79 3.37
N VAL A 247 -26.14 -31.13 3.07
CA VAL A 247 -26.70 -32.47 3.35
C VAL A 247 -25.93 -33.55 2.58
N MET A 248 -25.64 -33.32 1.30
CA MET A 248 -24.83 -34.25 0.50
C MET A 248 -23.38 -34.34 0.98
N ALA A 249 -22.80 -33.23 1.42
CA ALA A 249 -21.43 -33.15 1.93
C ALA A 249 -21.28 -33.73 3.35
N HIS A 250 -22.37 -33.91 4.09
CA HIS A 250 -22.35 -34.40 5.48
C HIS A 250 -21.54 -35.69 5.66
N ILE A 251 -21.62 -36.64 4.72
CA ILE A 251 -20.82 -37.87 4.78
C ILE A 251 -19.32 -37.58 4.64
N PHE A 252 -18.92 -36.67 3.75
CA PHE A 252 -17.52 -36.27 3.59
C PHE A 252 -17.04 -35.47 4.81
N VAL A 253 -17.89 -34.61 5.38
CA VAL A 253 -17.59 -33.91 6.63
C VAL A 253 -17.39 -34.92 7.76
N ALA A 254 -18.25 -35.93 7.89
CA ALA A 254 -18.11 -36.98 8.89
C ALA A 254 -16.81 -37.78 8.72
N GLU A 255 -16.47 -38.16 7.48
CA GLU A 255 -15.20 -38.80 7.14
C GLU A 255 -14.01 -37.90 7.49
N PHE A 256 -14.06 -36.62 7.12
CA PHE A 256 -13.03 -35.63 7.43
C PHE A 256 -12.83 -35.53 8.94
N ARG A 257 -13.91 -35.37 9.72
CA ARG A 257 -13.84 -35.29 11.18
C ARG A 257 -13.22 -36.56 11.77
N PHE A 258 -13.63 -37.73 11.27
CA PHE A 258 -13.09 -39.01 11.71
C PHE A 258 -11.61 -39.18 11.35
N HIS A 259 -11.14 -38.67 10.21
CA HIS A 259 -9.75 -38.84 9.79
C HIS A 259 -8.80 -37.75 10.32
N PHE A 260 -9.28 -36.53 10.52
CA PHE A 260 -8.42 -35.36 10.74
C PHE A 260 -8.75 -34.56 12.02
N LEU A 261 -9.89 -34.80 12.66
CA LEU A 261 -10.30 -34.15 13.92
C LEU A 261 -10.53 -35.15 15.07
N SER A 262 -10.15 -36.43 14.88
CA SER A 262 -10.24 -37.47 15.91
C SER A 262 -8.85 -37.85 16.44
N ASP A 263 -8.77 -38.80 17.39
CA ASP A 263 -7.50 -39.35 17.88
C ASP A 263 -6.88 -40.35 16.89
N LYS A 264 -6.45 -39.85 15.74
CA LYS A 264 -5.75 -40.61 14.69
C LYS A 264 -4.39 -40.01 14.37
N PRO A 265 -3.43 -40.81 13.86
CA PRO A 265 -2.15 -40.29 13.40
C PRO A 265 -2.29 -39.22 12.30
N THR A 266 -3.29 -39.35 11.43
CA THR A 266 -3.61 -38.42 10.35
C THR A 266 -4.15 -37.08 10.86
N SER A 267 -4.64 -37.01 12.10
CA SER A 267 -5.08 -35.77 12.74
C SER A 267 -3.94 -34.92 13.28
N LYS A 268 -2.70 -35.44 13.33
CA LYS A 268 -1.55 -34.66 13.80
C LYS A 268 -1.33 -33.44 12.89
N PRO A 269 -0.98 -32.26 13.44
CA PRO A 269 -0.74 -31.06 12.64
C PRO A 269 0.26 -31.27 11.50
N GLN A 270 1.30 -32.06 11.74
CA GLN A 270 2.35 -32.32 10.74
C GLN A 270 1.83 -33.11 9.52
N SER A 271 0.67 -33.77 9.65
CA SER A 271 0.00 -34.50 8.58
C SER A 271 -0.90 -33.63 7.71
N MET A 272 -1.05 -32.34 8.03
CA MET A 272 -1.99 -31.44 7.34
C MET A 272 -1.68 -31.35 5.84
N GLY A 273 -0.44 -31.00 5.49
CA GLY A 273 -0.03 -30.84 4.09
C GLY A 273 0.07 -32.16 3.31
N SER A 274 0.41 -33.27 3.96
CA SER A 274 0.64 -34.56 3.27
C SER A 274 -0.62 -35.41 3.13
N HIS A 275 -1.60 -35.27 4.02
CA HIS A 275 -2.80 -36.10 4.04
C HIS A 275 -4.10 -35.30 3.99
N CYS A 276 -4.25 -34.27 4.82
CA CYS A 276 -5.51 -33.52 4.94
C CYS A 276 -5.85 -32.72 3.67
N PHE A 277 -4.91 -31.90 3.20
CA PHE A 277 -5.12 -31.08 1.99
C PHE A 277 -5.32 -31.92 0.72
N PRO A 278 -4.48 -32.94 0.42
CA PRO A 278 -4.72 -33.78 -0.75
C PRO A 278 -6.02 -34.55 -0.68
N TRP A 279 -6.43 -35.03 0.50
CA TRP A 279 -7.72 -35.68 0.67
C TRP A 279 -8.86 -34.72 0.33
N PHE A 280 -8.84 -33.50 0.89
CA PHE A 280 -9.87 -32.49 0.65
C PHE A 280 -10.02 -32.18 -0.84
N LEU A 281 -8.90 -31.92 -1.53
CA LEU A 281 -8.89 -31.64 -2.97
C LEU A 281 -9.41 -32.85 -3.75
N SER A 282 -8.94 -34.07 -3.45
CA SER A 282 -9.36 -35.28 -4.16
C SER A 282 -10.87 -35.58 -4.03
N ILE A 283 -11.50 -35.18 -2.92
CA ILE A 283 -12.95 -35.32 -2.75
C ILE A 283 -13.69 -34.38 -3.68
N ILE A 284 -13.26 -33.12 -3.76
CA ILE A 284 -13.88 -32.13 -4.66
C ILE A 284 -13.71 -32.58 -6.11
N GLU A 285 -12.48 -32.94 -6.50
CA GLU A 285 -12.16 -33.40 -7.86
C GLU A 285 -12.97 -34.62 -8.27
N ARG A 286 -13.13 -35.59 -7.37
CA ARG A 286 -13.88 -36.82 -7.67
C ARG A 286 -15.35 -36.54 -7.97
N TRP A 287 -15.92 -35.49 -7.39
CA TRP A 287 -17.34 -35.18 -7.47
C TRP A 287 -17.65 -33.94 -8.31
N GLU A 288 -16.64 -33.33 -8.95
CA GLU A 288 -16.84 -32.06 -9.66
C GLU A 288 -17.83 -32.20 -10.82
N ASP A 289 -17.62 -33.18 -11.70
CA ASP A 289 -18.47 -33.44 -12.86
C ASP A 289 -19.87 -33.85 -12.41
N PHE A 290 -19.97 -34.77 -11.44
CA PHE A 290 -21.24 -35.22 -10.88
C PHE A 290 -22.11 -34.06 -10.38
N PHE A 291 -21.52 -33.10 -9.66
CA PHE A 291 -22.24 -31.93 -9.15
C PHE A 291 -22.61 -30.97 -10.29
N ARG A 292 -21.70 -30.70 -11.24
CA ARG A 292 -21.98 -29.79 -12.37
C ARG A 292 -23.09 -30.34 -13.27
N ASP A 293 -22.96 -31.60 -13.70
CA ASP A 293 -23.87 -32.21 -14.66
C ASP A 293 -25.30 -32.31 -14.10
N ASN A 294 -25.44 -32.62 -12.82
CA ASN A 294 -26.74 -32.83 -12.20
C ASN A 294 -27.37 -31.57 -11.61
N LEU A 295 -26.57 -30.68 -11.00
CA LEU A 295 -27.11 -29.56 -10.22
C LEU A 295 -27.00 -28.21 -10.92
N ALA A 296 -26.10 -28.02 -11.89
CA ALA A 296 -25.97 -26.72 -12.55
C ALA A 296 -27.27 -26.27 -13.23
N PRO A 297 -28.03 -27.13 -13.96
CA PRO A 297 -29.31 -26.74 -14.54
C PRO A 297 -30.34 -26.32 -13.48
N VAL A 298 -30.35 -27.03 -12.35
CA VAL A 298 -31.27 -26.79 -11.24
C VAL A 298 -30.97 -25.44 -10.57
N LEU A 299 -29.71 -25.20 -10.21
CA LEU A 299 -29.30 -23.96 -9.57
C LEU A 299 -29.46 -22.77 -10.51
N ALA A 300 -29.12 -22.91 -11.79
CA ALA A 300 -29.35 -21.88 -12.80
C ALA A 300 -30.84 -21.50 -12.89
N ALA A 301 -31.74 -22.48 -12.96
CA ALA A 301 -33.18 -22.23 -13.00
C ALA A 301 -33.71 -21.57 -11.73
N LYS A 302 -33.19 -21.93 -10.55
CA LYS A 302 -33.64 -21.38 -9.26
C LYS A 302 -33.13 -19.96 -9.00
N PHE A 303 -31.90 -19.65 -9.43
CA PHE A 303 -31.27 -18.36 -9.14
C PHE A 303 -31.37 -17.34 -10.27
N HIS A 304 -31.81 -17.72 -11.48
CA HIS A 304 -31.84 -16.85 -12.67
C HIS A 304 -32.37 -15.43 -12.40
N ASP A 305 -33.50 -15.31 -11.72
CA ASP A 305 -34.18 -14.03 -11.45
C ASP A 305 -33.82 -13.42 -10.08
N THR A 306 -32.67 -13.77 -9.51
CA THR A 306 -32.25 -13.35 -8.16
C THR A 306 -30.96 -12.53 -8.21
N PRO A 307 -30.69 -11.64 -7.23
CA PRO A 307 -29.46 -10.84 -7.19
C PRO A 307 -28.19 -11.68 -6.97
N VAL A 308 -28.34 -12.98 -6.70
CA VAL A 308 -27.23 -13.90 -6.46
C VAL A 308 -26.90 -14.76 -7.68
N ALA A 309 -27.58 -14.57 -8.81
CA ALA A 309 -27.38 -15.35 -10.03
C ALA A 309 -25.93 -15.35 -10.54
N GLU A 310 -25.23 -14.23 -10.36
CA GLU A 310 -23.84 -14.05 -10.83
C GLU A 310 -22.80 -14.48 -9.79
N LYS A 311 -23.22 -14.81 -8.55
CA LYS A 311 -22.30 -15.26 -7.51
C LYS A 311 -21.90 -16.71 -7.77
N THR A 312 -20.63 -16.95 -8.11
CA THR A 312 -20.14 -18.29 -8.48
C THR A 312 -20.35 -19.33 -7.38
N VAL A 313 -20.25 -18.93 -6.10
CA VAL A 313 -20.55 -19.80 -4.93
C VAL A 313 -21.96 -20.42 -4.93
N TYR A 314 -22.90 -19.84 -5.68
CA TYR A 314 -24.26 -20.36 -5.84
C TYR A 314 -24.56 -20.85 -7.26
N ALA A 315 -23.99 -20.19 -8.27
CA ALA A 315 -24.18 -20.56 -9.68
C ALA A 315 -23.44 -21.86 -10.05
N ASP A 316 -22.28 -22.10 -9.45
CA ASP A 316 -21.46 -23.29 -9.68
C ASP A 316 -21.60 -24.29 -8.53
N PRO A 317 -22.20 -25.48 -8.77
CA PRO A 317 -22.35 -26.54 -7.78
C PRO A 317 -21.04 -26.97 -7.09
N VAL A 318 -19.90 -26.87 -7.77
CA VAL A 318 -18.59 -27.22 -7.19
C VAL A 318 -18.13 -26.14 -6.23
N CYS A 319 -18.36 -24.87 -6.55
CA CYS A 319 -18.08 -23.77 -5.63
C CYS A 319 -18.99 -23.84 -4.39
N ALA A 320 -20.24 -24.28 -4.54
CA ALA A 320 -21.12 -24.58 -3.42
C ALA A 320 -20.56 -25.74 -2.56
N LEU A 321 -20.08 -26.82 -3.18
CA LEU A 321 -19.45 -27.95 -2.48
C LEU A 321 -18.20 -27.53 -1.71
N ILE A 322 -17.34 -26.71 -2.33
CA ILE A 322 -16.16 -26.13 -1.69
C ILE A 322 -16.58 -25.30 -0.48
N THR A 323 -17.60 -24.44 -0.61
CA THR A 323 -18.10 -23.60 0.48
C THR A 323 -18.58 -24.43 1.67
N SER A 324 -19.33 -25.50 1.43
CA SER A 324 -19.76 -26.46 2.46
C SER A 324 -18.58 -27.17 3.14
N MET A 325 -17.63 -27.68 2.35
CA MET A 325 -16.47 -28.41 2.85
C MET A 325 -15.46 -27.49 3.57
N LEU A 326 -15.35 -26.23 3.17
CA LEU A 326 -14.46 -25.25 3.79
C LEU A 326 -14.81 -25.01 5.26
N MET A 327 -16.07 -25.21 5.68
CA MET A 327 -16.48 -25.05 7.07
C MET A 327 -15.69 -25.98 8.02
N VAL A 328 -15.56 -27.26 7.67
CA VAL A 328 -14.80 -28.21 8.49
C VAL A 328 -13.28 -28.06 8.31
N MET A 329 -12.84 -27.66 7.11
CA MET A 329 -11.43 -27.33 6.86
C MET A 329 -10.98 -26.15 7.72
N ARG A 330 -11.81 -25.11 7.83
CA ARG A 330 -11.57 -23.93 8.65
C ARG A 330 -11.35 -24.31 10.11
N GLU A 331 -12.22 -25.14 10.69
CA GLU A 331 -12.05 -25.65 12.06
C GLU A 331 -10.69 -26.33 12.25
N LYS A 332 -10.31 -27.20 11.31
CA LYS A 332 -9.02 -27.90 11.37
C LYS A 332 -7.83 -26.96 11.23
N VAL A 333 -7.88 -26.03 10.26
CA VAL A 333 -6.83 -25.05 10.01
C VAL A 333 -6.61 -24.17 11.24
N HIS A 334 -7.69 -23.69 11.88
CA HIS A 334 -7.58 -22.89 13.10
C HIS A 334 -6.99 -23.70 14.25
N ALA A 335 -7.40 -24.95 14.45
CA ALA A 335 -6.81 -25.81 15.47
C ALA A 335 -5.31 -26.05 15.25
N VAL A 336 -4.90 -26.32 14.01
CA VAL A 336 -3.48 -26.49 13.64
C VAL A 336 -2.69 -25.20 13.80
N ALA A 337 -3.26 -24.05 13.41
CA ALA A 337 -2.62 -22.75 13.57
C ALA A 337 -2.31 -22.45 15.05
N GLN A 338 -3.27 -22.70 15.95
CA GLN A 338 -3.09 -22.49 17.40
C GLN A 338 -1.96 -23.36 17.97
N GLU A 339 -1.82 -24.60 17.52
CA GLU A 339 -0.70 -25.46 17.94
C GLU A 339 0.63 -25.00 17.31
N ALA A 340 0.60 -24.57 16.04
CA ALA A 340 1.79 -24.17 15.29
C ALA A 340 2.47 -22.93 15.86
N VAL A 341 1.73 -22.02 16.49
CA VAL A 341 2.27 -20.83 17.18
C VAL A 341 3.36 -21.19 18.21
N GLY A 342 3.27 -22.37 18.84
CA GLY A 342 4.29 -22.86 19.77
C GLY A 342 5.57 -23.39 19.12
N ASN A 343 5.59 -23.58 17.80
CA ASN A 343 6.70 -24.13 17.03
C ASN A 343 6.89 -23.35 15.72
N THR A 344 7.71 -22.30 15.77
CA THR A 344 7.84 -21.34 14.67
C THR A 344 8.35 -21.92 13.33
N PRO A 345 9.30 -22.89 13.27
CA PRO A 345 9.61 -23.58 12.02
C PRO A 345 8.41 -24.33 11.41
N PHE A 346 7.58 -24.95 12.26
CA PHE A 346 6.38 -25.62 11.80
C PHE A 346 5.33 -24.61 11.31
N LEU A 347 5.14 -23.49 12.02
CA LEU A 347 4.26 -22.40 11.58
C LEU A 347 4.64 -21.88 10.19
N SER A 348 5.93 -21.60 9.97
CA SER A 348 6.45 -21.16 8.66
C SER A 348 6.11 -22.15 7.53
N THR A 349 6.30 -23.44 7.80
CA THR A 349 5.97 -24.51 6.84
C THR A 349 4.47 -24.59 6.59
N PHE A 350 3.66 -24.51 7.66
CA PHE A 350 2.21 -24.59 7.60
C PHE A 350 1.60 -23.43 6.81
N ILE A 351 2.04 -22.19 7.03
CA ILE A 351 1.58 -21.02 6.24
C ILE A 351 1.91 -21.21 4.76
N GLY A 352 3.11 -21.70 4.41
CA GLY A 352 3.46 -22.00 3.02
C GLY A 352 2.56 -23.08 2.39
N GLN A 353 2.21 -24.12 3.16
CA GLN A 353 1.28 -25.16 2.71
C GLN A 353 -0.15 -24.62 2.54
N LEU A 354 -0.59 -23.72 3.42
CA LEU A 354 -1.91 -23.11 3.37
C LEU A 354 -2.07 -22.17 2.18
N ILE A 355 -1.05 -21.36 1.87
CA ILE A 355 -1.00 -20.52 0.65
C ILE A 355 -1.13 -21.40 -0.60
N ASN A 356 -0.46 -22.56 -0.63
CA ASN A 356 -0.58 -23.50 -1.75
C ASN A 356 -1.99 -24.09 -1.89
N LEU A 357 -2.66 -24.41 -0.77
CA LEU A 357 -4.04 -24.86 -0.80
C LEU A 357 -4.95 -23.77 -1.35
N ASP A 358 -4.84 -22.54 -0.83
CA ASP A 358 -5.68 -21.42 -1.25
C ASP A 358 -5.54 -21.15 -2.75
N ASP A 359 -4.32 -21.14 -3.27
CA ASP A 359 -4.06 -20.96 -4.71
C ASP A 359 -4.59 -22.12 -5.54
N THR A 360 -4.49 -23.36 -5.05
CA THR A 360 -5.04 -24.53 -5.75
C THR A 360 -6.56 -24.42 -5.85
N ILE A 361 -7.23 -24.05 -4.76
CA ILE A 361 -8.70 -23.91 -4.74
C ILE A 361 -9.15 -22.82 -5.71
N ARG A 362 -8.48 -21.65 -5.70
CA ARG A 362 -8.79 -20.53 -6.60
C ARG A 362 -8.56 -20.89 -8.06
N SER A 363 -7.38 -21.40 -8.39
CA SER A 363 -6.98 -21.62 -9.80
C SER A 363 -7.65 -22.84 -10.42
N ARG A 364 -7.82 -23.93 -9.66
CA ARG A 364 -8.37 -25.19 -10.19
C ARG A 364 -9.89 -25.17 -10.31
N PHE A 365 -10.57 -24.56 -9.34
CA PHE A 365 -12.04 -24.59 -9.28
C PHE A 365 -12.66 -23.22 -9.55
N SER A 366 -11.87 -22.21 -9.91
CA SER A 366 -12.34 -20.82 -10.11
C SER A 366 -13.11 -20.26 -8.91
N TYR A 367 -12.73 -20.69 -7.70
CA TYR A 367 -13.44 -20.33 -6.47
C TYR A 367 -13.11 -18.89 -6.03
N ASP A 368 -14.11 -18.03 -5.99
CA ASP A 368 -14.00 -16.61 -5.61
C ASP A 368 -14.56 -16.30 -4.21
N GLY A 369 -15.11 -17.29 -3.50
CA GLY A 369 -15.67 -17.10 -2.16
C GLY A 369 -16.87 -16.15 -2.09
N GLY A 370 -17.50 -15.84 -3.22
CA GLY A 370 -18.68 -14.99 -3.36
C GLY A 370 -18.36 -13.52 -3.64
N ASP A 371 -17.10 -13.18 -3.86
CA ASP A 371 -16.62 -11.84 -4.21
C ASP A 371 -15.96 -11.87 -5.60
N ALA A 372 -16.68 -11.43 -6.62
CA ALA A 372 -16.18 -11.42 -7.99
C ALA A 372 -15.12 -10.33 -8.25
N GLU A 373 -15.07 -9.28 -7.42
CA GLU A 373 -14.14 -8.16 -7.60
C GLU A 373 -12.77 -8.49 -6.98
N ASN A 374 -12.76 -8.96 -5.73
CA ASN A 374 -11.52 -9.21 -4.99
C ASN A 374 -11.12 -10.69 -4.97
N GLY A 375 -12.06 -11.59 -5.27
CA GLY A 375 -11.88 -13.03 -5.16
C GLY A 375 -11.80 -13.54 -3.73
N TRP A 376 -11.61 -14.86 -3.58
CA TRP A 376 -11.55 -15.47 -2.26
C TRP A 376 -10.24 -15.11 -1.57
N SER A 377 -10.32 -14.53 -0.37
CA SER A 377 -9.14 -14.11 0.41
C SER A 377 -8.28 -15.30 0.89
N GLY A 378 -8.87 -16.49 1.01
CA GLY A 378 -8.18 -17.72 1.40
C GLY A 378 -8.09 -17.91 2.92
N LEU A 379 -7.90 -19.16 3.35
CA LEU A 379 -7.75 -19.51 4.77
C LEU A 379 -6.45 -18.94 5.36
N THR A 380 -5.45 -18.69 4.52
CA THR A 380 -4.21 -18.02 4.93
C THR A 380 -4.50 -16.63 5.51
N THR A 381 -5.39 -15.87 4.87
CA THR A 381 -5.74 -14.52 5.32
C THR A 381 -6.43 -14.58 6.68
N GLU A 382 -7.34 -15.54 6.90
CA GLU A 382 -8.00 -15.76 8.20
C GLU A 382 -6.99 -16.08 9.32
N VAL A 383 -6.02 -16.97 9.04
CA VAL A 383 -4.98 -17.33 10.01
C VAL A 383 -4.05 -16.16 10.31
N LEU A 384 -3.60 -15.43 9.28
CA LEU A 384 -2.69 -14.30 9.45
C LEU A 384 -3.37 -13.10 10.12
N ALA A 385 -4.69 -12.92 10.01
CA ALA A 385 -5.41 -11.89 10.76
C ALA A 385 -5.20 -12.00 12.28
N VAL A 386 -4.91 -13.20 12.80
CA VAL A 386 -4.68 -13.45 14.24
C VAL A 386 -3.20 -13.68 14.55
N HIS A 387 -2.48 -14.44 13.71
CA HIS A 387 -1.15 -14.98 14.03
C HIS A 387 0.00 -14.37 13.22
N PHE A 388 -0.25 -13.31 12.46
CA PHE A 388 0.77 -12.70 11.61
C PHE A 388 2.00 -12.24 12.39
N GLU A 389 1.84 -11.58 13.54
CA GLU A 389 2.99 -11.09 14.33
C GLU A 389 3.98 -12.19 14.72
N VAL A 390 3.46 -13.33 15.20
CA VAL A 390 4.30 -14.45 15.64
C VAL A 390 5.05 -15.06 14.46
N TRP A 391 4.34 -15.24 13.32
CA TRP A 391 4.96 -15.75 12.11
C TRP A 391 6.00 -14.77 11.54
N PHE A 392 5.65 -13.48 11.47
CA PHE A 392 6.50 -12.42 10.94
C PHE A 392 7.81 -12.30 11.73
N GLU A 393 7.75 -12.25 13.07
CA GLU A 393 8.96 -12.18 13.90
C GLU A 393 9.85 -13.41 13.76
N ALA A 394 9.25 -14.60 13.58
CA ALA A 394 10.00 -15.81 13.30
C ALA A 394 10.72 -15.75 11.94
N GLU A 395 10.02 -15.36 10.87
CA GLU A 395 10.62 -15.20 9.53
C GLU A 395 11.72 -14.15 9.53
N ARG A 396 11.50 -13.01 10.20
CA ARG A 396 12.52 -11.96 10.37
C ARG A 396 13.76 -12.50 11.06
N LYS A 397 13.59 -13.22 12.16
CA LYS A 397 14.70 -13.86 12.88
C LYS A 397 15.46 -14.85 12.01
N PHE A 398 14.76 -15.76 11.32
CA PHE A 398 15.39 -16.74 10.44
C PHE A 398 16.15 -16.08 9.28
N ALA A 399 15.59 -15.03 8.70
CA ALA A 399 16.22 -14.27 7.62
C ALA A 399 17.51 -13.58 8.08
N LEU A 400 17.48 -12.92 9.23
CA LEU A 400 18.66 -12.23 9.80
C LEU A 400 19.75 -13.22 10.26
N GLU A 401 19.38 -14.33 10.90
CA GLU A 401 20.34 -15.39 11.27
C GLU A 401 20.99 -16.01 10.02
N ARG A 402 20.21 -16.21 8.96
CA ARG A 402 20.73 -16.70 7.68
C ARG A 402 21.66 -15.68 7.02
N PHE A 403 21.30 -14.39 7.08
CA PHE A 403 22.14 -13.30 6.59
C PHE A 403 23.50 -13.29 7.30
N GLU A 404 23.53 -13.32 8.64
CA GLU A 404 24.79 -13.38 9.38
C GLU A 404 25.62 -14.63 9.04
N THR A 405 24.97 -15.80 8.94
CA THR A 405 25.64 -17.04 8.52
C THR A 405 26.31 -16.90 7.14
N ILE A 406 25.69 -16.17 6.20
CA ILE A 406 26.27 -15.89 4.89
C ILE A 406 27.51 -15.01 5.02
N LEU A 407 27.49 -13.99 5.88
CA LEU A 407 28.62 -13.06 6.07
C LEU A 407 29.80 -13.69 6.82
N GLU A 408 29.53 -14.64 7.70
CA GLU A 408 30.54 -15.36 8.50
C GLU A 408 31.18 -16.53 7.75
N ALA A 409 30.60 -16.95 6.62
CA ALA A 409 31.13 -18.06 5.84
C ALA A 409 32.60 -17.80 5.43
N PRO A 410 33.48 -18.82 5.47
CA PRO A 410 34.92 -18.65 5.27
C PRO A 410 35.29 -18.16 3.85
N ASP A 411 34.41 -18.41 2.89
CA ASP A 411 34.53 -18.00 1.49
C ASP A 411 33.71 -16.74 1.16
N ALA A 412 32.91 -16.23 2.10
CA ALA A 412 32.00 -15.10 1.90
C ALA A 412 32.68 -13.91 1.21
N ARG A 413 33.91 -13.59 1.62
CA ARG A 413 34.67 -12.44 1.14
C ARG A 413 35.48 -12.71 -0.12
N LYS A 414 35.46 -13.92 -0.68
CA LYS A 414 36.22 -14.24 -1.90
C LYS A 414 35.42 -13.82 -3.13
N ILE A 415 36.14 -13.33 -4.14
CA ILE A 415 35.56 -13.03 -5.46
C ILE A 415 35.19 -14.35 -6.13
N ASP A 416 33.96 -14.45 -6.61
CA ASP A 416 33.50 -15.56 -7.43
C ASP A 416 33.81 -15.26 -8.90
N TYR A 417 34.97 -15.74 -9.36
CA TYR A 417 35.41 -15.54 -10.73
C TYR A 417 34.58 -16.34 -11.76
N ASP A 418 33.86 -17.37 -11.32
CA ASP A 418 33.09 -18.27 -12.17
C ASP A 418 31.63 -17.81 -12.33
N TYR A 419 31.19 -16.83 -11.52
CA TYR A 419 29.81 -16.33 -11.50
C TYR A 419 29.27 -15.87 -12.87
N ALA A 420 30.08 -15.13 -13.64
CA ALA A 420 29.65 -14.54 -14.91
C ALA A 420 30.65 -14.80 -16.04
N VAL A 421 30.25 -14.56 -17.29
CA VAL A 421 31.18 -14.63 -18.44
C VAL A 421 32.27 -13.55 -18.37
N ALA A 422 33.34 -13.72 -19.16
CA ALA A 422 34.40 -12.73 -19.27
C ALA A 422 33.86 -11.34 -19.67
N GLY A 423 34.42 -10.28 -19.08
CA GLY A 423 34.00 -8.89 -19.32
C GLY A 423 32.78 -8.43 -18.51
N LYS A 424 32.16 -9.30 -17.70
CA LYS A 424 31.17 -8.94 -16.69
C LYS A 424 31.81 -8.80 -15.32
N MET A 425 31.20 -7.97 -14.47
CA MET A 425 31.66 -7.75 -13.10
C MET A 425 31.60 -9.03 -12.27
N LYS A 426 32.60 -9.28 -11.42
CA LYS A 426 32.64 -10.46 -10.54
C LYS A 426 32.27 -10.10 -9.10
N PRO A 427 31.14 -10.59 -8.57
CA PRO A 427 30.76 -10.39 -7.18
C PRO A 427 31.57 -11.25 -6.21
N THR A 428 31.36 -11.05 -4.92
CA THR A 428 31.77 -12.01 -3.89
C THR A 428 30.73 -13.12 -3.70
N PHE A 429 31.14 -14.28 -3.18
CA PHE A 429 30.19 -15.34 -2.81
C PHE A 429 29.12 -14.86 -1.83
N ALA A 430 29.45 -13.94 -0.92
CA ALA A 430 28.47 -13.32 -0.04
C ALA A 430 27.41 -12.55 -0.80
N ALA A 431 27.80 -11.71 -1.78
CA ALA A 431 26.85 -10.90 -2.54
C ALA A 431 25.82 -11.77 -3.26
N VAL A 432 26.27 -12.86 -3.90
CA VAL A 432 25.40 -13.81 -4.58
C VAL A 432 24.43 -14.47 -3.60
N ARG A 433 24.95 -15.00 -2.48
CA ARG A 433 24.11 -15.66 -1.47
C ARG A 433 23.13 -14.70 -0.78
N VAL A 434 23.50 -13.42 -0.61
CA VAL A 434 22.60 -12.38 -0.09
C VAL A 434 21.48 -12.11 -1.09
N ALA A 435 21.77 -12.00 -2.39
CA ALA A 435 20.73 -11.88 -3.42
C ALA A 435 19.79 -13.10 -3.43
N ASP A 436 20.32 -14.32 -3.31
CA ASP A 436 19.51 -15.55 -3.20
C ASP A 436 18.62 -15.57 -1.94
N LEU A 437 19.13 -15.07 -0.82
CA LEU A 437 18.36 -14.92 0.42
C LEU A 437 17.19 -13.94 0.22
N LEU A 438 17.45 -12.77 -0.38
CA LEU A 438 16.40 -11.78 -0.67
C LEU A 438 15.35 -12.33 -1.63
N ARG A 439 15.74 -13.12 -2.63
CA ARG A 439 14.80 -13.87 -3.49
C ARG A 439 13.95 -14.84 -2.68
N THR A 440 14.57 -15.61 -1.78
CA THR A 440 13.85 -16.54 -0.90
C THR A 440 12.83 -15.80 -0.04
N ILE A 441 13.19 -14.66 0.54
CA ILE A 441 12.27 -13.80 1.31
C ILE A 441 11.12 -13.31 0.42
N THR A 442 11.42 -12.83 -0.79
CA THR A 442 10.40 -12.41 -1.77
C THR A 442 9.39 -13.51 -2.05
N THR A 443 9.84 -14.76 -2.21
CA THR A 443 8.90 -15.88 -2.44
C THR A 443 7.93 -16.15 -1.29
N LYS A 444 8.28 -15.75 -0.05
CA LYS A 444 7.44 -15.94 1.14
C LYS A 444 6.24 -14.99 1.17
N TYR A 445 6.46 -13.72 0.79
CA TYR A 445 5.42 -12.70 0.94
C TYR A 445 4.72 -12.32 -0.37
N LYS A 446 5.31 -12.61 -1.54
CA LYS A 446 4.71 -12.20 -2.83
C LYS A 446 3.31 -12.75 -3.10
N ARG A 447 2.97 -13.89 -2.49
CA ARG A 447 1.66 -14.56 -2.62
C ARG A 447 0.66 -14.18 -1.53
N LEU A 448 1.04 -13.30 -0.60
CA LEU A 448 0.12 -12.79 0.41
C LEU A 448 -0.85 -11.81 -0.26
N ARG A 449 -2.13 -11.88 0.14
CA ARG A 449 -3.18 -10.99 -0.36
C ARG A 449 -3.18 -9.62 0.33
N SER A 450 -2.72 -9.55 1.57
CA SER A 450 -2.70 -8.29 2.34
C SER A 450 -1.49 -7.42 1.94
N LEU A 451 -1.76 -6.24 1.40
CA LEU A 451 -0.75 -5.22 1.10
C LEU A 451 0.09 -4.88 2.34
N LYS A 452 -0.57 -4.62 3.49
CA LYS A 452 0.10 -4.36 4.77
C LYS A 452 1.14 -5.44 5.11
N HIS A 453 0.78 -6.72 4.96
CA HIS A 453 1.72 -7.81 5.21
C HIS A 453 2.88 -7.83 4.21
N LYS A 454 2.62 -7.60 2.91
CA LYS A 454 3.69 -7.50 1.89
C LYS A 454 4.67 -6.37 2.23
N VAL A 455 4.16 -5.17 2.56
CA VAL A 455 4.96 -3.98 2.88
C VAL A 455 5.83 -4.20 4.11
N ARG A 456 5.31 -4.87 5.15
CA ARG A 456 6.11 -5.18 6.32
C ARG A 456 7.28 -6.13 6.03
N PHE A 457 7.09 -7.14 5.19
CA PHE A 457 8.18 -8.02 4.76
C PHE A 457 9.24 -7.26 3.95
N LEU A 458 8.79 -6.40 3.04
CA LEU A 458 9.69 -5.55 2.25
C LEU A 458 10.52 -4.64 3.18
N THR A 459 9.87 -3.87 4.04
CA THR A 459 10.53 -2.84 4.87
C THR A 459 11.33 -3.41 6.02
N ARG A 460 10.78 -4.36 6.77
CA ARG A 460 11.35 -4.81 8.05
C ARG A 460 12.20 -6.08 7.94
N ILE A 461 12.33 -6.64 6.75
CA ILE A 461 13.20 -7.80 6.48
C ILE A 461 14.07 -7.54 5.25
N GLN A 462 13.47 -7.29 4.08
CA GLN A 462 14.23 -7.19 2.84
C GLN A 462 15.14 -5.94 2.80
N LEU A 463 14.60 -4.77 3.16
CA LEU A 463 15.39 -3.53 3.27
C LEU A 463 16.39 -3.60 4.43
N ASP A 464 16.01 -4.11 5.61
CA ASP A 464 16.95 -4.34 6.74
C ASP A 464 18.20 -5.14 6.31
N ILE A 465 18.04 -6.18 5.50
CA ILE A 465 19.16 -7.00 4.99
C ILE A 465 19.99 -6.23 3.96
N LEU A 466 19.35 -5.49 3.06
CA LEU A 466 20.02 -4.64 2.07
C LEU A 466 20.86 -3.56 2.77
N ASP A 467 20.29 -2.87 3.74
CA ASP A 467 20.99 -1.84 4.52
C ASP A 467 22.13 -2.44 5.33
N GLY A 468 21.89 -3.57 5.99
CA GLY A 468 22.94 -4.31 6.70
C GLY A 468 24.12 -4.71 5.80
N TYR A 469 23.83 -5.16 4.57
CA TYR A 469 24.88 -5.51 3.62
C TYR A 469 25.59 -4.27 3.05
N HIS A 470 24.86 -3.17 2.80
CA HIS A 470 25.45 -1.90 2.38
C HIS A 470 26.41 -1.34 3.43
N GLU A 471 26.00 -1.30 4.70
CA GLU A 471 26.84 -0.87 5.81
C GLU A 471 28.08 -1.77 5.97
N ARG A 472 27.95 -3.07 5.71
CA ARG A 472 29.12 -3.98 5.68
C ARG A 472 30.11 -3.61 4.57
N LEU A 473 29.64 -3.31 3.36
CA LEU A 473 30.51 -2.88 2.26
C LEU A 473 31.15 -1.51 2.53
N LYS A 474 30.38 -0.59 3.12
CA LYS A 474 30.87 0.71 3.59
C LYS A 474 31.97 0.58 4.63
N GLY A 475 31.74 -0.21 5.68
CA GLY A 475 32.74 -0.47 6.72
C GLY A 475 34.00 -1.15 6.16
N SER A 476 33.88 -2.02 5.16
CA SER A 476 35.04 -2.60 4.47
C SER A 476 35.87 -1.53 3.74
N LEU A 477 35.22 -0.56 3.11
CA LEU A 477 35.90 0.52 2.39
C LEU A 477 36.56 1.52 3.36
N GLU A 478 35.87 1.89 4.44
CA GLU A 478 36.40 2.75 5.49
C GLU A 478 37.58 2.10 6.23
N ALA A 479 37.52 0.80 6.49
CA ALA A 479 38.63 0.04 7.03
C ALA A 479 39.85 0.07 6.09
N TYR A 480 39.65 -0.10 4.78
CA TYR A 480 40.72 0.03 3.81
C TYR A 480 41.36 1.42 3.82
N GLN A 481 40.55 2.49 3.87
CA GLN A 481 41.04 3.88 3.91
C GLN A 481 41.79 4.21 5.21
N SER A 482 41.32 3.71 6.35
CA SER A 482 42.00 3.91 7.64
C SER A 482 43.37 3.22 7.67
N MET A 483 43.48 2.02 7.09
CA MET A 483 44.74 1.26 6.99
C MET A 483 45.75 1.89 6.01
N THR A 484 45.27 2.55 4.96
CA THR A 484 46.12 3.06 3.87
C THR A 484 46.47 4.55 4.00
N SER A 485 45.72 5.33 4.79
CA SER A 485 46.02 6.75 5.05
C SER A 485 47.07 6.95 6.17
N ALA A 486 47.92 7.97 6.02
CA ALA A 486 48.96 8.28 7.02
C ALA A 486 48.37 8.65 8.39
N LEU A 487 47.31 9.48 8.38
CA LEU A 487 46.58 9.88 9.58
C LEU A 487 45.80 8.70 10.20
N GLY A 488 45.18 7.86 9.38
CA GLY A 488 44.42 6.69 9.83
C GLY A 488 45.31 5.64 10.50
N ARG A 489 46.49 5.36 9.94
CA ARG A 489 47.47 4.45 10.57
C ARG A 489 47.91 4.92 11.95
N THR A 490 48.07 6.23 12.14
CA THR A 490 48.49 6.81 13.43
C THR A 490 47.37 6.87 14.46
N LEU A 491 46.12 7.04 14.02
CA LEU A 491 44.96 7.20 14.91
C LEU A 491 44.31 5.87 15.31
N HIS A 492 44.21 4.91 14.38
CA HIS A 492 43.45 3.67 14.59
C HIS A 492 44.31 2.45 14.89
N GLY A 493 45.64 2.54 14.70
CA GLY A 493 46.57 1.44 14.97
C GLY A 493 46.38 0.25 14.02
N THR A 494 47.16 0.18 12.94
CA THR A 494 47.10 -0.95 11.99
C THR A 494 48.10 -2.05 12.37
N THR A 495 47.67 -3.32 12.37
CA THR A 495 48.59 -4.43 12.67
C THR A 495 49.51 -4.77 11.49
N LYS A 496 50.60 -5.50 11.75
CA LYS A 496 51.53 -5.92 10.70
C LYS A 496 50.90 -6.93 9.73
N GLU A 497 50.07 -7.83 10.24
CA GLU A 497 49.34 -8.83 9.45
C GLU A 497 48.35 -8.16 8.50
N GLN A 498 47.67 -7.11 8.98
CA GLN A 498 46.74 -6.30 8.20
C GLN A 498 47.43 -5.55 7.04
N LEU A 499 48.63 -5.00 7.28
CA LEU A 499 49.42 -4.38 6.22
C LEU A 499 49.94 -5.41 5.21
N ALA A 500 50.40 -6.58 5.69
CA ALA A 500 50.87 -7.66 4.83
C ALA A 500 49.75 -8.17 3.88
N ALA A 501 48.50 -8.21 4.36
CA ALA A 501 47.35 -8.60 3.54
C ALA A 501 47.02 -7.61 2.40
N LEU A 502 47.50 -6.35 2.50
CA LEU A 502 47.34 -5.33 1.47
C LEU A 502 48.54 -5.25 0.51
N GLU A 503 49.60 -6.03 0.74
CA GLU A 503 50.76 -6.06 -0.16
C GLU A 503 50.42 -6.75 -1.50
N GLY A 504 51.18 -6.40 -2.53
CA GLY A 504 50.95 -6.91 -3.89
C GLY A 504 49.57 -6.51 -4.43
N LEU A 505 48.78 -7.52 -4.83
CA LEU A 505 47.43 -7.34 -5.39
C LEU A 505 46.33 -7.25 -4.31
N GLY A 506 46.65 -7.46 -3.03
CA GLY A 506 45.65 -7.54 -1.95
C GLY A 506 44.82 -6.26 -1.78
N ALA A 507 45.43 -5.09 -1.99
CA ALA A 507 44.73 -3.81 -2.02
C ALA A 507 43.72 -3.72 -3.17
N LEU A 508 44.11 -4.15 -4.37
CA LEU A 508 43.22 -4.18 -5.54
C LEU A 508 42.07 -5.17 -5.32
N GLU A 509 42.38 -6.34 -4.77
CA GLU A 509 41.38 -7.38 -4.48
C GLU A 509 40.33 -6.90 -3.47
N THR A 510 40.76 -6.19 -2.42
CA THR A 510 39.85 -5.62 -1.41
C THR A 510 38.87 -4.63 -2.02
N LEU A 511 39.33 -3.77 -2.93
CA LEU A 511 38.47 -2.80 -3.62
C LEU A 511 37.56 -3.48 -4.65
N CYS A 512 38.06 -4.44 -5.42
CA CYS A 512 37.26 -5.21 -6.37
C CYS A 512 36.13 -6.00 -5.68
N LYS A 513 36.33 -6.49 -4.45
CA LYS A 513 35.26 -7.13 -3.67
C LYS A 513 34.09 -6.18 -3.42
N VAL A 514 34.37 -4.93 -3.05
CA VAL A 514 33.34 -3.92 -2.81
C VAL A 514 32.67 -3.51 -4.13
N ILE A 515 33.45 -3.19 -5.16
CA ILE A 515 32.94 -2.80 -6.48
C ILE A 515 32.02 -3.88 -7.05
N GLY A 516 32.50 -5.13 -7.08
CA GLY A 516 31.77 -6.24 -7.67
C GLY A 516 30.52 -6.64 -6.89
N SER A 517 30.59 -6.61 -5.56
CA SER A 517 29.42 -6.89 -4.72
C SER A 517 28.35 -5.80 -4.86
N SER A 518 28.75 -4.52 -4.88
CA SER A 518 27.79 -3.42 -5.07
C SER A 518 27.16 -3.44 -6.45
N ASP A 519 27.93 -3.70 -7.50
CA ASP A 519 27.42 -3.83 -8.88
C ASP A 519 26.39 -4.95 -9.00
N HIS A 520 26.66 -6.11 -8.38
CA HIS A 520 25.76 -7.24 -8.42
C HIS A 520 24.41 -6.95 -7.76
N ILE A 521 24.40 -6.32 -6.58
CA ILE A 521 23.15 -5.92 -5.91
C ILE A 521 22.41 -4.86 -6.73
N VAL A 522 23.10 -3.89 -7.32
CA VAL A 522 22.47 -2.90 -8.22
C VAL A 522 21.78 -3.57 -9.40
N ASN A 523 22.47 -4.48 -10.10
CA ASN A 523 21.89 -5.17 -11.24
C ASN A 523 20.70 -6.04 -10.82
N ALA A 524 20.81 -6.76 -9.70
CA ALA A 524 19.72 -7.57 -9.16
C ALA A 524 18.49 -6.72 -8.81
N LEU A 525 18.66 -5.63 -8.06
CA LEU A 525 17.54 -4.75 -7.70
C LEU A 525 16.92 -4.03 -8.89
N THR A 526 17.73 -3.68 -9.90
CA THR A 526 17.22 -3.11 -11.16
C THR A 526 16.32 -4.11 -11.88
N GLU A 527 16.81 -5.35 -12.05
CA GLU A 527 16.01 -6.43 -12.66
C GLU A 527 14.74 -6.73 -11.87
N TRP A 528 14.79 -6.70 -10.54
CA TRP A 528 13.63 -7.00 -9.70
C TRP A 528 12.62 -5.86 -9.69
N GLY A 529 13.08 -4.61 -9.76
CA GLY A 529 12.20 -3.44 -9.87
C GLY A 529 11.31 -3.49 -11.11
N ASP A 530 11.77 -4.15 -12.18
CA ASP A 530 11.03 -4.34 -13.42
C ASP A 530 10.11 -5.59 -13.41
N GLU A 531 10.10 -6.40 -12.34
CA GLU A 531 9.22 -7.57 -12.24
C GLU A 531 7.78 -7.17 -11.91
N GLU A 532 6.81 -7.84 -12.55
CA GLU A 532 5.36 -7.63 -12.38
C GLU A 532 4.97 -7.44 -10.92
N PHE A 533 5.40 -8.35 -10.05
CA PHE A 533 5.13 -8.28 -8.62
C PHE A 533 5.55 -6.95 -7.95
N PHE A 534 6.76 -6.45 -8.22
CA PHE A 534 7.26 -5.24 -7.58
C PHE A 534 6.66 -3.98 -8.23
N THR A 535 6.33 -4.03 -9.52
CA THR A 535 5.60 -2.96 -10.20
C THR A 535 4.16 -2.82 -9.69
N GLU A 536 3.46 -3.93 -9.49
CA GLU A 536 2.12 -3.98 -8.90
C GLU A 536 2.15 -3.53 -7.45
N LEU A 537 3.10 -4.04 -6.66
CA LEU A 537 3.27 -3.63 -5.26
C LEU A 537 3.54 -2.13 -5.16
N TRP A 538 4.31 -1.56 -6.08
CA TRP A 538 4.57 -0.12 -6.12
C TRP A 538 3.32 0.69 -6.44
N ASP A 539 2.52 0.28 -7.41
CA ASP A 539 1.25 0.94 -7.76
C ASP A 539 0.22 0.84 -6.63
N GLU A 540 0.06 -0.35 -6.01
CA GLU A 540 -0.76 -0.56 -4.80
C GLU A 540 -0.34 0.39 -3.67
N LEU A 541 0.96 0.65 -3.52
CA LEU A 541 1.50 1.49 -2.47
C LEU A 541 1.30 3.00 -2.77
N GLN A 542 1.46 3.43 -4.03
CA GLN A 542 1.19 4.80 -4.45
C GLN A 542 -0.30 5.16 -4.35
N THR A 543 -1.18 4.25 -4.76
CA THR A 543 -2.64 4.44 -4.64
C THR A 543 -3.08 4.52 -3.18
N ALA A 544 -2.54 3.67 -2.30
CA ALA A 544 -2.80 3.73 -0.86
C ALA A 544 -2.32 5.04 -0.21
N SER A 545 -1.14 5.54 -0.58
CA SER A 545 -0.60 6.82 -0.08
C SER A 545 -1.36 8.04 -0.61
N GLY A 546 -1.83 8.02 -1.86
CA GLY A 546 -2.57 9.12 -2.50
C GLY A 546 -4.04 9.24 -2.05
N SER A 547 -4.65 8.16 -1.55
CA SER A 547 -6.08 8.10 -1.25
C SER A 547 -6.50 8.75 0.10
N GLY A 548 -5.57 9.28 0.91
CA GLY A 548 -5.90 9.89 2.21
C GLY A 548 -6.43 8.93 3.28
N ASN A 549 -6.64 7.65 2.95
CA ASN A 549 -6.92 6.54 3.87
C ASN A 549 -5.61 6.04 4.53
N SER A 550 -4.85 6.96 5.13
CA SER A 550 -3.52 6.72 5.71
C SER A 550 -3.50 5.81 6.94
N SER A 551 -4.63 5.21 7.33
CA SER A 551 -4.78 4.49 8.58
C SER A 551 -4.25 3.04 8.55
N GLU A 552 -4.16 2.39 7.38
CA GLU A 552 -3.78 0.96 7.31
C GLU A 552 -2.26 0.71 7.26
N LEU A 553 -1.48 1.70 6.82
CA LEU A 553 -0.02 1.65 6.64
C LEU A 553 0.74 2.61 7.58
N ASP A 554 0.09 3.03 8.68
CA ASP A 554 0.63 4.03 9.60
C ASP A 554 1.97 3.55 10.20
N GLY A 555 3.07 4.27 9.89
CA GLY A 555 4.45 3.92 10.27
C GLY A 555 5.34 3.31 9.17
N GLU A 556 4.82 3.04 7.96
CA GLU A 556 5.58 2.49 6.81
C GLU A 556 5.63 3.47 5.60
N GLN A 557 5.28 4.74 5.83
CA GLN A 557 5.15 5.82 4.82
C GLN A 557 6.47 6.27 4.17
N ASP A 558 7.61 5.85 4.71
CA ASP A 558 8.93 6.35 4.32
C ASP A 558 9.35 5.91 2.90
N ILE A 559 8.78 4.82 2.37
CA ILE A 559 9.12 4.32 1.02
C ILE A 559 8.58 5.26 -0.08
N THR A 560 7.45 5.94 0.17
CA THR A 560 6.81 6.84 -0.82
C THR A 560 7.20 8.29 -0.70
N SER A 561 7.68 8.72 0.47
CA SER A 561 8.06 10.11 0.71
C SER A 561 9.40 10.45 0.05
N SER A 562 10.32 9.49 -0.08
CA SER A 562 11.65 9.69 -0.66
C SER A 562 11.70 9.56 -2.19
N SER A 563 10.73 8.86 -2.78
CA SER A 563 10.66 8.58 -4.21
C SER A 563 9.56 9.42 -4.84
N GLY A 564 9.90 10.39 -5.69
CA GLY A 564 8.89 11.16 -6.43
C GLY A 564 7.96 10.25 -7.25
N HIS A 565 6.80 10.75 -7.71
CA HIS A 565 5.76 9.97 -8.43
C HIS A 565 6.22 9.12 -9.64
N ASN A 566 7.46 9.26 -10.10
CA ASN A 566 8.05 8.49 -11.21
C ASN A 566 9.20 7.54 -10.79
N GLY A 567 9.46 7.35 -9.50
CA GLY A 567 10.49 6.42 -9.03
C GLY A 567 10.02 4.95 -9.03
N ALA A 568 10.95 4.01 -8.90
CA ALA A 568 10.71 2.60 -8.64
C ALA A 568 11.02 2.22 -7.17
N ILE A 569 10.48 1.10 -6.71
CA ILE A 569 10.48 0.68 -5.31
C ILE A 569 11.88 0.51 -4.67
N PHE A 570 12.93 0.32 -5.48
CA PHE A 570 14.31 0.12 -5.03
C PHE A 570 15.27 1.26 -5.39
N ASP A 571 14.79 2.38 -5.95
CA ASP A 571 15.66 3.43 -6.51
C ASP A 571 16.64 4.02 -5.50
N GLU A 572 16.21 4.27 -4.27
CA GLU A 572 17.07 4.80 -3.20
C GLU A 572 18.18 3.82 -2.84
N THR A 573 17.85 2.54 -2.68
CA THR A 573 18.83 1.47 -2.42
C THR A 573 19.79 1.31 -3.60
N ILE A 574 19.29 1.33 -4.84
CA ILE A 574 20.10 1.28 -6.06
C ILE A 574 21.08 2.46 -6.10
N ALA A 575 20.63 3.66 -5.76
CA ALA A 575 21.47 4.86 -5.70
C ALA A 575 22.57 4.73 -4.63
N ALA A 576 22.22 4.22 -3.43
CA ALA A 576 23.16 4.02 -2.34
C ALA A 576 24.28 3.03 -2.69
N TYR A 577 23.95 1.88 -3.30
CA TYR A 577 24.94 0.91 -3.75
C TYR A 577 25.74 1.40 -4.96
N SER A 578 25.11 2.11 -5.90
CA SER A 578 25.80 2.71 -7.06
C SER A 578 26.83 3.74 -6.62
N SER A 579 26.50 4.58 -5.63
CA SER A 579 27.41 5.52 -5.00
C SER A 579 28.60 4.81 -4.34
N ARG A 580 28.33 3.72 -3.60
CA ARG A 580 29.39 2.89 -2.99
C ARG A 580 30.33 2.30 -4.03
N ARG A 581 29.80 1.75 -5.13
CA ARG A 581 30.58 1.25 -6.26
C ARG A 581 31.50 2.33 -6.83
N LYS A 582 30.95 3.52 -7.11
CA LYS A 582 31.70 4.65 -7.69
C LYS A 582 32.83 5.11 -6.75
N ALA A 583 32.56 5.26 -5.47
CA ALA A 583 33.57 5.64 -4.48
C ALA A 583 34.73 4.62 -4.43
N ALA A 584 34.41 3.32 -4.49
CA ALA A 584 35.43 2.28 -4.50
C ALA A 584 36.25 2.26 -5.81
N GLU A 585 35.63 2.55 -6.97
CA GLU A 585 36.34 2.73 -8.25
C GLU A 585 37.34 3.91 -8.20
N GLU A 586 36.94 5.05 -7.63
CA GLU A 586 37.81 6.23 -7.49
C GLU A 586 39.03 5.94 -6.59
N ILE A 587 38.83 5.18 -5.51
CA ILE A 587 39.91 4.72 -4.63
C ILE A 587 40.80 3.68 -5.31
N LEU A 588 40.24 2.85 -6.20
CA LEU A 588 41.02 1.91 -6.99
C LEU A 588 41.96 2.64 -7.96
N VAL A 589 41.48 3.71 -8.62
CA VAL A 589 42.31 4.56 -9.47
C VAL A 589 43.45 5.20 -8.69
N SER A 590 43.21 5.76 -7.51
CA SER A 590 44.28 6.34 -6.69
C SER A 590 45.27 5.30 -6.20
N THR A 591 44.79 4.12 -5.79
CA THR A 591 45.63 3.00 -5.34
C THR A 591 46.55 2.51 -6.46
N LEU A 592 46.03 2.39 -7.69
CA LEU A 592 46.84 2.03 -8.86
C LEU A 592 47.92 3.08 -9.14
N ALA A 593 47.54 4.36 -9.15
CA ALA A 593 48.50 5.45 -9.39
C ALA A 593 49.61 5.51 -8.33
N ASP A 594 49.29 5.26 -7.06
CA ASP A 594 50.28 5.18 -5.97
C ASP A 594 51.20 3.96 -6.14
N ALA A 595 50.65 2.82 -6.55
CA ALA A 595 51.41 1.61 -6.83
C ALA A 595 52.38 1.82 -7.99
N GLN A 596 51.93 2.46 -9.08
CA GLN A 596 52.77 2.84 -10.21
C GLN A 596 53.84 3.84 -9.80
N SER A 597 53.48 4.89 -9.06
CA SER A 597 54.43 5.89 -8.56
C SER A 597 55.56 5.26 -7.73
N LYS A 598 55.25 4.26 -6.90
CA LYS A 598 56.24 3.50 -6.14
C LYS A 598 57.10 2.61 -7.04
N ALA A 599 56.51 1.95 -8.05
CA ALA A 599 57.23 1.08 -8.97
C ALA A 599 58.21 1.88 -9.86
N PHE A 600 57.76 3.02 -10.41
CA PHE A 600 58.54 3.91 -11.26
C PHE A 600 59.57 4.77 -10.49
N ARG A 601 59.66 4.66 -9.16
CA ARG A 601 60.60 5.49 -8.37
C ARG A 601 62.05 5.30 -8.79
N ALA A 602 62.49 4.07 -9.07
CA ALA A 602 63.85 3.82 -9.53
C ALA A 602 64.08 4.45 -10.91
N TYR A 603 63.13 4.25 -11.83
CA TYR A 603 63.15 4.80 -13.18
C TYR A 603 63.13 6.33 -13.24
N THR A 604 62.47 7.01 -12.31
CA THR A 604 62.45 8.49 -12.27
C THR A 604 63.73 9.11 -11.66
N GLN A 605 64.57 8.32 -10.98
CA GLN A 605 65.70 8.84 -10.19
C GLN A 605 67.08 8.37 -10.65
N ARG A 606 67.20 7.13 -11.15
CA ARG A 606 68.48 6.47 -11.39
C ARG A 606 69.00 6.52 -12.83
N PRO A 607 68.15 6.48 -13.88
CA PRO A 607 68.64 6.49 -15.25
C PRO A 607 69.51 7.70 -15.56
N GLN A 608 70.57 7.47 -16.33
CA GLN A 608 71.46 8.52 -16.82
C GLN A 608 71.02 8.93 -18.24
N TRP A 609 70.33 10.06 -18.33
CA TRP A 609 69.82 10.60 -19.59
C TRP A 609 70.87 11.38 -20.39
N THR A 610 72.05 11.60 -19.83
CA THR A 610 73.12 12.43 -20.41
C THR A 610 74.36 11.63 -20.85
N THR A 611 74.23 10.30 -20.99
CA THR A 611 75.31 9.48 -21.52
C THR A 611 75.59 9.85 -22.98
N ILE A 612 76.86 10.04 -23.32
CA ILE A 612 77.32 10.41 -24.66
C ILE A 612 77.75 9.12 -25.39
N GLY A 613 77.20 8.89 -26.58
CA GLY A 613 77.56 7.79 -27.48
C GLY A 613 77.07 8.10 -28.91
N ASP A 614 77.60 7.39 -29.91
CA ASP A 614 77.21 7.57 -31.33
C ASP A 614 75.80 7.04 -31.59
N ALA A 615 74.78 7.85 -31.28
CA ALA A 615 73.38 7.55 -31.56
C ALA A 615 73.09 7.43 -33.07
N ASP A 616 73.87 8.09 -33.92
CA ASP A 616 73.70 8.11 -35.38
C ASP A 616 74.10 6.79 -36.07
N THR A 617 74.80 5.88 -35.37
CA THR A 617 75.21 4.57 -35.90
C THR A 617 74.54 3.37 -35.23
N LEU A 618 73.77 3.62 -34.16
CA LEU A 618 73.05 2.58 -33.42
C LEU A 618 71.69 2.32 -34.06
N ASP A 619 71.46 1.09 -34.51
CA ASP A 619 70.14 0.63 -34.94
C ASP A 619 69.17 0.64 -33.73
N PRO A 620 68.05 1.38 -33.78
CA PRO A 620 67.08 1.43 -32.69
C PRO A 620 66.56 0.05 -32.26
N SER A 621 66.60 -0.95 -33.13
CA SER A 621 66.21 -2.34 -32.82
C SER A 621 67.19 -3.09 -31.92
N GLN A 622 68.40 -2.55 -31.70
CA GLN A 622 69.43 -3.12 -30.83
C GLN A 622 69.42 -2.54 -29.41
N LEU A 623 68.59 -1.53 -29.13
CA LEU A 623 68.44 -0.94 -27.80
C LEU A 623 67.70 -1.89 -26.87
N SER A 624 68.27 -2.16 -25.69
CA SER A 624 67.54 -2.81 -24.61
C SER A 624 66.71 -1.76 -23.84
N ILE A 625 65.60 -2.20 -23.25
CA ILE A 625 64.83 -1.36 -22.31
C ILE A 625 65.72 -1.02 -21.11
N THR A 626 65.56 0.18 -20.55
CA THR A 626 66.24 0.59 -19.31
C THR A 626 65.92 -0.39 -18.17
N ALA A 627 66.94 -0.92 -17.49
CA ALA A 627 66.77 -1.97 -16.48
C ALA A 627 65.83 -1.56 -15.32
N GLU A 628 65.79 -0.28 -14.96
CA GLU A 628 64.88 0.25 -13.94
C GLU A 628 63.39 0.23 -14.35
N LEU A 629 63.07 -0.02 -15.62
CA LEU A 629 61.71 -0.10 -16.16
C LEU A 629 61.11 -1.52 -16.11
N ASP A 630 61.93 -2.57 -15.95
CA ASP A 630 61.46 -3.96 -15.90
C ASP A 630 60.44 -4.21 -14.78
N LEU A 631 60.74 -3.75 -13.56
CA LEU A 631 59.86 -3.91 -12.41
C LEU A 631 58.51 -3.18 -12.58
N PRO A 632 58.48 -1.90 -13.00
CA PRO A 632 57.23 -1.23 -13.38
C PRO A 632 56.39 -1.99 -14.40
N LEU A 633 56.99 -2.44 -15.51
CA LEU A 633 56.26 -3.15 -16.57
C LEU A 633 55.68 -4.49 -16.07
N SER A 634 56.45 -5.23 -15.27
CA SER A 634 55.96 -6.48 -14.67
C SER A 634 54.76 -6.23 -13.75
N LYS A 635 54.83 -5.23 -12.87
CA LYS A 635 53.72 -4.89 -11.96
C LYS A 635 52.49 -4.36 -12.68
N LEU A 636 52.69 -3.60 -13.75
CA LEU A 636 51.62 -3.10 -14.59
C LEU A 636 50.86 -4.28 -15.23
N LYS A 637 51.58 -5.25 -15.79
CA LYS A 637 51.01 -6.48 -16.35
C LYS A 637 50.21 -7.29 -15.33
N GLU A 638 50.78 -7.54 -14.14
CA GLU A 638 50.08 -8.25 -13.07
C GLU A 638 48.77 -7.57 -12.67
N SER A 639 48.78 -6.24 -12.60
CA SER A 639 47.60 -5.44 -12.28
C SER A 639 46.55 -5.50 -13.39
N PHE A 640 46.97 -5.42 -14.65
CA PHE A 640 46.07 -5.56 -15.82
C PHE A 640 45.39 -6.92 -15.81
N ASP A 641 46.18 -7.99 -15.70
CA ASP A 641 45.70 -9.36 -15.70
C ASP A 641 44.72 -9.62 -14.54
N PHE A 642 45.00 -9.07 -13.36
CA PHE A 642 44.11 -9.17 -12.20
C PHE A 642 42.78 -8.44 -12.43
N LEU A 643 42.84 -7.15 -12.80
CA LEU A 643 41.64 -6.32 -12.95
C LEU A 643 40.76 -6.76 -14.12
N HIS A 644 41.35 -7.28 -15.19
CA HIS A 644 40.61 -7.83 -16.32
C HIS A 644 39.74 -9.03 -15.92
N ARG A 645 40.20 -9.84 -14.96
CA ARG A 645 39.43 -10.98 -14.45
C ARG A 645 38.31 -10.58 -13.49
N ALA A 646 38.45 -9.46 -12.78
CA ALA A 646 37.53 -9.04 -11.72
C ALA A 646 36.48 -8.01 -12.16
N LEU A 647 36.85 -7.06 -13.02
CA LEU A 647 36.01 -5.92 -13.38
C LEU A 647 35.22 -6.14 -14.67
N SER A 648 34.08 -5.44 -14.79
CA SER A 648 33.37 -5.33 -16.07
C SER A 648 34.19 -4.54 -17.09
N GLY A 649 33.98 -4.77 -18.39
CA GLY A 649 34.73 -4.08 -19.45
C GLY A 649 34.59 -2.54 -19.41
N ALA A 650 33.45 -2.02 -18.97
CA ALA A 650 33.27 -0.58 -18.77
C ALA A 650 34.06 -0.05 -17.56
N SER A 651 33.97 -0.73 -16.42
CA SER A 651 34.69 -0.37 -15.19
C SER A 651 36.21 -0.49 -15.37
N TYR A 652 36.67 -1.58 -15.97
CA TYR A 652 38.09 -1.82 -16.31
C TYR A 652 38.68 -0.67 -17.13
N ARG A 653 38.00 -0.25 -18.20
CA ARG A 653 38.45 0.87 -19.04
C ARG A 653 38.49 2.18 -18.26
N ARG A 654 37.43 2.52 -17.52
CA ARG A 654 37.38 3.76 -16.73
C ARG A 654 38.52 3.82 -15.71
N VAL A 655 38.71 2.74 -14.95
CA VAL A 655 39.74 2.67 -13.92
C VAL A 655 41.13 2.82 -14.53
N TRP A 656 41.41 2.13 -15.64
CA TRP A 656 42.72 2.22 -16.28
C TRP A 656 42.97 3.55 -16.97
N HIS A 657 41.99 4.15 -17.66
CA HIS A 657 42.19 5.49 -18.22
C HIS A 657 42.53 6.51 -17.12
N GLY A 658 41.82 6.49 -15.99
CA GLY A 658 42.14 7.38 -14.87
C GLY A 658 43.50 7.09 -14.21
N ALA A 659 43.97 5.84 -14.23
CA ALA A 659 45.29 5.47 -13.70
C ALA A 659 46.43 5.81 -14.67
N LEU A 660 46.21 5.66 -15.98
CA LEU A 660 47.18 5.97 -17.03
C LEU A 660 47.38 7.47 -17.20
N ASP A 661 46.34 8.27 -17.05
CA ASP A 661 46.42 9.74 -17.02
C ASP A 661 47.41 10.21 -15.92
N LYS A 662 47.28 9.66 -14.71
CA LYS A 662 48.22 9.91 -13.61
C LYS A 662 49.64 9.38 -13.87
N LEU A 663 49.77 8.31 -14.66
CA LEU A 663 51.08 7.79 -15.06
C LEU A 663 51.74 8.71 -16.11
N GLN A 664 50.97 9.27 -17.05
CA GLN A 664 51.44 10.28 -17.98
C GLN A 664 52.03 11.47 -17.22
N ASP A 665 51.28 12.02 -16.26
CA ASP A 665 51.73 13.14 -15.42
C ASP A 665 53.01 12.80 -14.65
N LEU A 666 53.12 11.58 -14.12
CA LEU A 666 54.29 11.13 -13.39
C LEU A 666 55.54 11.07 -14.27
N LEU A 667 55.41 10.56 -15.49
CA LEU A 667 56.55 10.48 -16.42
C LEU A 667 56.90 11.84 -17.01
N TRP A 668 55.90 12.67 -17.31
CA TRP A 668 56.08 14.05 -17.77
C TRP A 668 56.87 14.86 -16.75
N ASN A 669 56.41 14.91 -15.51
CA ASN A 669 57.03 15.74 -14.48
C ASN A 669 58.26 15.08 -13.84
N GLY A 670 58.23 13.76 -13.67
CA GLY A 670 59.25 12.99 -12.95
C GLY A 670 60.45 12.58 -13.80
N VAL A 671 60.30 12.54 -15.12
CA VAL A 671 61.38 12.18 -16.06
C VAL A 671 61.66 13.33 -17.02
N LEU A 672 60.71 13.62 -17.92
CA LEU A 672 60.90 14.53 -19.04
C LEU A 672 61.26 15.96 -18.58
N MET A 673 60.49 16.55 -17.66
CA MET A 673 60.74 17.93 -17.22
C MET A 673 61.87 18.05 -16.19
N LYS A 674 62.20 16.95 -15.51
CA LYS A 674 63.18 16.92 -14.43
C LYS A 674 64.62 16.79 -14.90
N HIS A 675 64.85 16.08 -16.01
CA HIS A 675 66.19 15.75 -16.50
C HIS A 675 66.54 16.49 -17.79
N GLN A 676 67.81 16.45 -18.15
CA GLN A 676 68.34 16.87 -19.44
C GLN A 676 68.74 15.64 -20.24
N PHE A 677 68.63 15.70 -21.57
CA PHE A 677 68.79 14.56 -22.46
C PHE A 677 69.85 14.85 -23.53
N THR A 678 70.77 13.92 -23.72
CA THR A 678 71.57 13.82 -24.97
C THR A 678 70.73 13.17 -26.07
N THR A 679 71.22 13.19 -27.31
CA THR A 679 70.60 12.46 -28.43
C THR A 679 70.32 10.98 -28.07
N LEU A 680 71.33 10.28 -27.53
CA LEU A 680 71.17 8.88 -27.11
C LEU A 680 70.14 8.73 -25.97
N GLY A 681 70.16 9.63 -24.98
CA GLY A 681 69.20 9.61 -23.88
C GLY A 681 67.76 9.86 -24.32
N ALA A 682 67.55 10.76 -25.28
CA ALA A 682 66.25 11.03 -25.87
C ALA A 682 65.71 9.84 -26.67
N VAL A 683 66.58 9.18 -27.46
CA VAL A 683 66.22 7.96 -28.19
C VAL A 683 65.90 6.81 -27.22
N GLN A 684 66.67 6.63 -26.14
CA GLN A 684 66.38 5.62 -25.11
C GLN A 684 65.04 5.90 -24.40
N PHE A 685 64.75 7.16 -24.06
CA PHE A 685 63.48 7.52 -23.42
C PHE A 685 62.27 7.23 -24.32
N ALA A 686 62.39 7.54 -25.62
CA ALA A 686 61.36 7.20 -26.60
C ALA A 686 61.19 5.68 -26.77
N HIS A 687 62.29 4.92 -26.77
CA HIS A 687 62.25 3.44 -26.83
C HIS A 687 61.56 2.84 -25.59
N ASP A 688 61.90 3.30 -24.40
CA ASP A 688 61.24 2.92 -23.15
C ASP A 688 59.74 3.26 -23.16
N GLY A 689 59.38 4.45 -23.66
CA GLY A 689 58.00 4.88 -23.83
C GLY A 689 57.20 3.99 -24.79
N GLN A 690 57.81 3.56 -25.90
CA GLN A 690 57.21 2.59 -26.83
C GLN A 690 57.01 1.21 -26.17
N ALA A 691 57.97 0.74 -25.37
CA ALA A 691 57.82 -0.51 -24.63
C ALA A 691 56.65 -0.45 -23.63
N LEU A 692 56.51 0.66 -22.91
CA LEU A 692 55.37 0.90 -22.02
C LEU A 692 54.04 0.93 -22.78
N ALA A 693 53.97 1.68 -23.88
CA ALA A 693 52.78 1.77 -24.72
C ALA A 693 52.38 0.40 -25.28
N ALA A 694 53.34 -0.43 -25.70
CA ALA A 694 53.09 -1.78 -26.20
C ALA A 694 52.49 -2.70 -25.13
N VAL A 695 52.96 -2.60 -23.87
CA VAL A 695 52.37 -3.35 -22.74
C VAL A 695 50.94 -2.91 -22.47
N ILE A 696 50.67 -1.61 -22.50
CA ILE A 696 49.32 -1.06 -22.30
C ILE A 696 48.39 -1.53 -23.42
N GLU A 697 48.78 -1.34 -24.68
CA GLU A 697 47.96 -1.65 -25.85
C GLU A 697 47.57 -3.12 -25.92
N ARG A 698 48.47 -4.02 -25.48
CA ARG A 698 48.22 -5.45 -25.40
C ARG A 698 47.10 -5.82 -24.41
N HIS A 699 46.96 -5.11 -23.29
CA HIS A 699 45.98 -5.43 -22.24
C HIS A 699 44.75 -4.50 -22.26
N LEU A 700 44.88 -3.34 -22.90
CA LEU A 700 43.87 -2.31 -23.06
C LEU A 700 44.03 -1.69 -24.46
N PRO A 701 43.36 -2.23 -25.49
CA PRO A 701 43.37 -1.65 -26.82
C PRO A 701 42.85 -0.21 -26.80
N GLY A 702 43.58 0.70 -27.45
CA GLY A 702 43.38 2.14 -27.40
C GLY A 702 43.78 2.80 -26.07
N GLY A 703 44.33 2.05 -25.11
CA GLY A 703 44.72 2.58 -23.80
C GLY A 703 45.96 3.47 -23.86
N SER A 704 46.83 3.23 -24.84
CA SER A 704 48.06 4.01 -25.05
C SER A 704 47.80 5.48 -25.42
N SER A 705 46.59 5.82 -25.88
CA SER A 705 46.20 7.21 -26.14
C SER A 705 46.17 8.08 -24.88
N ALA A 706 46.09 7.49 -23.69
CA ALA A 706 46.22 8.22 -22.43
C ALA A 706 47.66 8.72 -22.19
N LEU A 707 48.64 8.23 -22.97
CA LEU A 707 50.04 8.65 -22.95
C LEU A 707 50.40 9.50 -24.19
N GLU A 708 49.41 9.98 -24.95
CA GLU A 708 49.64 10.62 -26.25
C GLU A 708 50.46 11.92 -26.16
N GLU A 709 50.18 12.78 -25.17
CA GLU A 709 50.96 14.01 -24.99
C GLU A 709 52.43 13.71 -24.68
N LEU A 710 52.67 12.71 -23.83
CA LEU A 710 54.03 12.26 -23.53
C LEU A 710 54.71 11.62 -24.75
N ARG A 711 53.98 10.85 -25.55
CA ARG A 711 54.48 10.23 -26.78
C ARG A 711 54.91 11.28 -27.79
N GLU A 712 54.07 12.29 -28.03
CA GLU A 712 54.41 13.42 -28.90
C GLU A 712 55.62 14.19 -28.37
N ALA A 713 55.73 14.39 -27.06
CA ALA A 713 56.90 15.03 -26.46
C ALA A 713 58.18 14.20 -26.62
N MET A 714 58.11 12.88 -26.50
CA MET A 714 59.25 11.99 -26.79
C MET A 714 59.67 12.09 -28.25
N GLU A 715 58.72 12.25 -29.16
CA GLU A 715 58.99 12.40 -30.59
C GLU A 715 59.71 13.72 -30.91
N LEU A 716 59.24 14.81 -30.30
CA LEU A 716 59.91 16.10 -30.40
C LEU A 716 61.29 16.08 -29.72
N LEU A 717 61.42 15.39 -28.59
CA LEU A 717 62.67 15.26 -27.84
C LEU A 717 63.72 14.48 -28.63
N ARG A 718 63.35 13.43 -29.38
CA ARG A 718 64.30 12.54 -30.07
C ARG A 718 64.79 13.04 -31.43
N LEU A 719 64.42 14.25 -31.84
CA LEU A 719 64.83 14.83 -33.12
C LEU A 719 66.36 14.76 -33.33
N PRO A 720 66.84 14.38 -34.53
CA PRO A 720 68.26 14.25 -34.81
C PRO A 720 68.93 15.62 -34.99
N ILE A 721 70.22 15.71 -34.69
CA ILE A 721 71.03 16.93 -34.89
C ILE A 721 71.30 17.12 -36.39
N THR A 722 71.69 16.05 -37.06
CA THR A 722 71.95 15.99 -38.51
C THR A 722 71.06 14.93 -39.15
N LEU A 723 70.50 15.21 -40.32
CA LEU A 723 69.76 14.21 -41.08
C LEU A 723 70.75 13.24 -41.73
N PRO A 724 70.48 11.92 -41.69
CA PRO A 724 71.19 10.96 -42.54
C PRO A 724 71.09 11.36 -44.02
N ASP A 725 72.16 11.11 -44.79
CA ASP A 725 72.22 11.46 -46.22
C ASP A 725 71.02 10.92 -47.04
N GLU A 726 70.42 9.81 -46.62
CA GLU A 726 69.21 9.22 -47.25
C GLU A 726 67.90 9.98 -46.93
N MET A 727 67.79 10.64 -45.77
CA MET A 727 66.59 11.41 -45.35
C MET A 727 66.65 12.89 -45.72
N SER A 728 67.81 13.38 -46.15
CA SER A 728 68.04 14.77 -46.57
C SER A 728 67.18 15.21 -47.77
N SER A 729 66.62 14.26 -48.53
CA SER A 729 65.73 14.50 -49.67
C SER A 729 64.23 14.39 -49.36
N GLY A 730 63.85 14.00 -48.13
CA GLY A 730 62.49 13.64 -47.74
C GLY A 730 61.76 14.58 -46.77
N GLY A 731 62.34 15.75 -46.43
CA GLY A 731 61.65 16.75 -45.59
C GLY A 731 61.62 16.43 -44.09
N GLY A 732 62.61 15.74 -43.54
CA GLY A 732 62.74 15.56 -42.09
C GLY A 732 63.13 16.85 -41.37
N VAL A 733 62.55 17.10 -40.19
CA VAL A 733 62.86 18.26 -39.34
C VAL A 733 64.04 17.93 -38.43
N THR A 734 65.06 18.80 -38.36
CA THR A 734 66.18 18.63 -37.41
C THR A 734 65.88 19.29 -36.07
N LEU A 735 66.61 18.90 -35.02
CA LEU A 735 66.54 19.54 -33.71
C LEU A 735 66.76 21.06 -33.81
N GLY A 736 67.73 21.50 -34.62
CA GLY A 736 68.01 22.92 -34.83
C GLY A 736 66.85 23.67 -35.50
N GLN A 737 66.26 23.10 -36.55
CA GLN A 737 65.10 23.68 -37.23
C GLN A 737 63.87 23.74 -36.34
N ALA A 738 63.63 22.68 -35.55
CA ALA A 738 62.53 22.63 -34.60
C ALA A 738 62.70 23.70 -33.51
N SER A 739 63.92 23.84 -32.94
CA SER A 739 64.23 24.89 -31.96
C SER A 739 64.01 26.29 -32.53
N GLU A 740 64.59 26.62 -33.68
CA GLU A 740 64.44 27.95 -34.29
C GLU A 740 62.96 28.32 -34.51
N ARG A 741 62.19 27.42 -35.11
CA ARG A 741 60.76 27.64 -35.38
C ARG A 741 59.93 27.71 -34.11
N ALA A 742 60.21 26.86 -33.13
CA ALA A 742 59.49 26.85 -31.86
C ALA A 742 59.72 28.14 -31.05
N PHE A 743 60.92 28.73 -31.10
CA PHE A 743 61.27 29.96 -30.36
C PHE A 743 61.02 31.27 -31.12
N THR A 744 60.67 31.22 -32.40
CA THR A 744 60.36 32.42 -33.21
C THR A 744 59.08 33.11 -32.73
N ASP A 745 57.93 32.44 -32.82
CA ASP A 745 56.64 32.92 -32.32
C ASP A 745 55.66 31.73 -32.13
N ASN A 746 54.42 32.00 -31.73
CA ASN A 746 53.42 30.95 -31.51
C ASN A 746 52.87 30.35 -32.82
N ASP A 747 52.86 31.10 -33.91
CA ASP A 747 52.30 30.63 -35.19
C ASP A 747 53.29 29.69 -35.88
N ALA A 748 54.58 30.04 -35.88
CA ALA A 748 55.67 29.19 -36.34
C ALA A 748 55.78 27.89 -35.53
N ALA A 749 55.57 27.95 -34.20
CA ALA A 749 55.54 26.79 -33.35
C ALA A 749 54.34 25.87 -33.62
N ARG A 750 53.13 26.42 -33.86
CA ARG A 750 51.97 25.61 -34.27
C ARG A 750 52.17 24.95 -35.63
N ALA A 751 52.72 25.69 -36.61
CA ALA A 751 53.00 25.15 -37.93
C ALA A 751 54.03 24.00 -37.87
N LEU A 752 55.04 24.08 -36.99
CA LEU A 752 55.98 22.98 -36.73
C LEU A 752 55.27 21.75 -36.18
N LEU A 753 54.42 21.92 -35.16
CA LEU A 753 53.68 20.82 -34.55
C LEU A 753 52.71 20.16 -35.55
N GLU A 754 52.03 20.95 -36.38
CA GLU A 754 51.17 20.45 -37.46
C GLU A 754 51.95 19.66 -38.52
N GLU A 755 53.12 20.16 -38.95
CA GLU A 755 54.00 19.47 -39.91
C GLU A 755 54.48 18.11 -39.39
N MET A 756 54.78 18.04 -38.09
CA MET A 756 55.18 16.81 -37.40
C MET A 756 54.00 15.93 -36.94
N GLN A 757 52.75 16.35 -37.20
CA GLN A 757 51.53 15.65 -36.76
C GLN A 757 51.43 15.47 -35.23
N LEU A 758 51.92 16.46 -34.48
CA LEU A 758 51.85 16.51 -33.02
C LEU A 758 50.66 17.41 -32.62
N HIS A 759 49.55 16.79 -32.21
CA HIS A 759 48.28 17.48 -32.01
C HIS A 759 47.94 17.73 -30.53
N SER A 760 48.60 17.02 -29.62
CA SER A 760 48.37 17.06 -28.17
C SER A 760 49.26 18.10 -27.49
N LEU A 761 50.41 18.44 -28.08
CA LEU A 761 51.32 19.44 -27.53
C LEU A 761 50.87 20.88 -27.79
N THR A 762 51.01 21.72 -26.76
CA THR A 762 50.92 23.18 -26.93
C THR A 762 52.27 23.77 -27.34
N PRO A 763 52.31 24.96 -28.00
CA PRO A 763 53.57 25.66 -28.28
C PRO A 763 54.44 25.90 -27.04
N ALA A 764 53.82 26.08 -25.87
CA ALA A 764 54.54 26.25 -24.61
C ALA A 764 55.23 24.94 -24.17
N ASN A 765 54.50 23.82 -24.21
CA ASN A 765 55.04 22.50 -23.85
C ASN A 765 56.15 22.10 -24.84
N ALA A 766 55.96 22.33 -26.14
CA ALA A 766 56.95 22.05 -27.17
C ALA A 766 58.30 22.77 -26.91
N ARG A 767 58.26 24.06 -26.55
CA ARG A 767 59.47 24.82 -26.17
C ARG A 767 60.15 24.25 -24.93
N GLN A 768 59.37 23.89 -23.90
CA GLN A 768 59.91 23.29 -22.68
C GLN A 768 60.60 21.96 -22.97
N VAL A 769 59.98 21.11 -23.79
CA VAL A 769 60.54 19.82 -24.24
C VAL A 769 61.86 20.03 -24.98
N LEU A 770 61.90 20.94 -25.96
CA LEU A 770 63.13 21.23 -26.72
C LEU A 770 64.25 21.76 -25.83
N GLN A 771 63.95 22.54 -24.79
CA GLN A 771 64.93 23.01 -23.79
C GLN A 771 65.47 21.89 -22.89
N ARG A 772 64.89 20.68 -22.92
CA ARG A 772 65.43 19.52 -22.21
C ARG A 772 66.55 18.82 -22.98
N ARG A 773 66.82 19.22 -24.24
CA ARG A 773 67.98 18.72 -25.00
C ARG A 773 69.25 19.49 -24.63
N VAL A 774 70.31 18.77 -24.28
CA VAL A 774 71.61 19.36 -23.94
C VAL A 774 72.17 20.15 -25.11
N GLU A 775 72.00 19.65 -26.33
CA GLU A 775 72.53 20.26 -27.55
C GLU A 775 71.86 21.61 -27.89
N ASN A 776 70.67 21.87 -27.36
CA ASN A 776 70.02 23.19 -27.45
C ASN A 776 70.55 24.18 -26.38
N ASN A 777 71.01 23.69 -25.23
CA ASN A 777 71.54 24.51 -24.15
C ASN A 777 73.02 24.88 -24.36
N GLU A 778 73.80 24.06 -25.07
CA GLU A 778 75.18 24.43 -25.46
C GLU A 778 75.21 25.49 -26.58
N ASN A 779 74.12 25.63 -27.34
CA ASN A 779 73.95 26.65 -28.38
C ASN A 779 73.31 27.97 -27.89
N THR A 780 73.00 28.12 -26.58
CA THR A 780 72.62 29.43 -26.00
C THR A 780 73.83 30.28 -25.64
N GLY A 781 74.80 30.35 -26.56
CA GLY A 781 75.77 31.43 -26.64
C GLY A 781 75.29 32.46 -27.67
N TRP A 782 74.25 33.22 -27.31
CA TRP A 782 73.88 34.47 -27.98
C TRP A 782 73.89 35.60 -26.95
#